data_AF-A0AAN7TEQ2-F1
#
_entry.id   AF-A0AAN7TEQ2-F1
#
_cell.length_a   1.000
_cell.length_b   1.000
_cell.length_c   1.000
_cell.angle_alpha   90.00
_cell.angle_beta   90.00
_cell.angle_gamma   90.00
#
_symmetry.space_group_name_H-M   'P 1'
#
loop_
_entity.id
_entity.type
_entity.pdbx_description
1 polymer ?
#
loop_
_entity_poly.entity_id
_entity_poly.type
_entity_poly.pdbx_seq_one_letter_code
_entity_poly.pdbx_strand_id
1 'polypeptide(L)'
;MAQTNGLTATQQHALFDILTHHETYQEISDFRQPGVIAEYGPPFQDSLSVSDSPILQALLSKFILKLPGLRDVSKDFWQTRVADLIDELAQAELSESYDKGVLGVRKTLATAISALIEYPARGTLGGVPEKKDREKREYDTSNPDDVMRSWHDALQEMVYGDLVDVLFAKAAETDDLNKHPSLVRAMHEFVVVNIASLMHYTLVLSPEGPTLLRMISTVHSMLPYTIIRQTLKIGNVATMISAMMRIVLAKASVSTVTNWMGLTSGADEGMNLLQQIISQVLSWDKRELKKRAEKIEKDKNGPPKEVLTELRSWITDRSRAEHEECRRQSKDQGMSIVAVIMATSSHSIEMNDDQHAMALEYLSFQLGVRDRQEIIRVMCRRNPDHLTAGVRDGVDAYTPMIRHVHQAVNLSDTVWDFERFLTDMLKMSKATGTKGSEKPPSVEDYVDLLHRHQASSHKFLHQVAKNGKEVTGWWKEYVRMAVAQFKPDEAGAAGSPREAMASAFNKLPASEQKEVQAELDAWSSYLDNLHAASATRVASIIKRTGSTPYGPGAYLARWQQLLDATVITPGTVKGQVRYGGSKSVKEDTRKDLVEGEQVGAVSEAQAEKAINSAGGDIEVPDVGRTVELLGAKFREIIAGA
;
A
#
# COMPACT_ATOMS: atom_id res chain seq x y z
N MET A 1 17.85 -35.83 -32.83
CA MET A 1 17.62 -35.41 -31.44
C MET A 1 16.73 -34.19 -31.51
N ALA A 2 15.44 -34.33 -31.18
CA ALA A 2 14.51 -33.21 -31.18
C ALA A 2 14.89 -32.27 -30.03
N GLN A 3 15.18 -31.00 -30.34
CA GLN A 3 15.38 -29.97 -29.32
C GLN A 3 14.09 -29.83 -28.52
N THR A 4 14.21 -29.82 -27.19
CA THR A 4 13.10 -29.60 -26.27
C THR A 4 12.52 -28.19 -26.46
N ASN A 5 11.42 -28.07 -27.18
CA ASN A 5 10.64 -26.84 -27.38
C ASN A 5 9.86 -26.45 -26.10
N GLY A 6 10.53 -26.32 -24.95
CA GLY A 6 9.88 -25.97 -23.68
C GLY A 6 10.70 -24.96 -22.88
N LEU A 7 10.02 -24.22 -22.01
CA LEU A 7 10.66 -23.25 -21.11
C LEU A 7 11.60 -23.92 -20.11
N THR A 8 12.77 -23.34 -19.88
CA THR A 8 13.67 -23.73 -18.78
C THR A 8 13.04 -23.42 -17.41
N ALA A 9 13.56 -23.99 -16.32
CA ALA A 9 13.07 -23.69 -14.98
C ALA A 9 13.18 -22.18 -14.63
N THR A 10 14.26 -21.53 -15.07
CA THR A 10 14.48 -20.09 -14.92
C THR A 10 13.43 -19.29 -15.71
N GLN A 11 13.17 -19.66 -16.96
CA GLN A 11 12.14 -19.01 -17.78
C GLN A 11 10.72 -19.24 -17.23
N GLN A 12 10.41 -20.42 -16.69
CA GLN A 12 9.13 -20.68 -16.03
C GLN A 12 8.95 -19.82 -14.78
N HIS A 13 10.02 -19.65 -13.99
CA HIS A 13 10.02 -18.75 -12.84
C HIS A 13 9.80 -17.29 -13.27
N ALA A 14 10.51 -16.82 -14.30
CA ALA A 14 10.33 -15.47 -14.84
C ALA A 14 8.92 -15.24 -15.38
N LEU A 15 8.37 -16.19 -16.13
CA LEU A 15 7.01 -16.12 -16.67
C LEU A 15 5.99 -15.96 -15.54
N PHE A 16 6.11 -16.79 -14.51
CA PHE A 16 5.24 -16.72 -13.34
C PHE A 16 5.40 -15.41 -12.56
N ASP A 17 6.64 -14.92 -12.41
CA ASP A 17 6.96 -13.65 -11.74
C ASP A 17 6.32 -12.45 -12.45
N ILE A 18 6.45 -12.37 -13.79
CA ILE A 18 5.85 -11.33 -14.64
C ILE A 18 4.33 -11.37 -14.49
N LEU A 19 3.71 -12.52 -14.74
CA LEU A 19 2.26 -12.61 -14.82
C LEU A 19 1.59 -12.34 -13.46
N THR A 20 2.19 -12.81 -12.37
CA THR A 20 1.66 -12.52 -11.02
C THR A 20 1.84 -11.04 -10.66
N HIS A 21 2.96 -10.41 -11.06
CA HIS A 21 3.18 -8.97 -10.83
C HIS A 21 2.11 -8.12 -11.54
N HIS A 22 1.90 -8.38 -12.83
CA HIS A 22 0.95 -7.63 -13.64
C HIS A 22 -0.50 -7.88 -13.21
N GLU A 23 -0.87 -9.13 -12.96
CA GLU A 23 -2.23 -9.48 -12.54
C GLU A 23 -2.56 -8.92 -11.16
N THR A 24 -1.64 -9.01 -10.18
CA THR A 24 -1.84 -8.44 -8.84
C THR A 24 -2.13 -6.94 -8.92
N TYR A 25 -1.34 -6.21 -9.73
CA TYR A 25 -1.53 -4.77 -9.89
C TYR A 25 -2.84 -4.43 -10.62
N GLN A 26 -3.20 -5.25 -11.61
CA GLN A 26 -4.43 -5.11 -12.38
C GLN A 26 -5.66 -5.29 -11.48
N GLU A 27 -5.73 -6.37 -10.70
CA GLU A 27 -6.85 -6.64 -9.78
C GLU A 27 -7.04 -5.50 -8.76
N ILE A 28 -5.96 -4.98 -8.16
CA ILE A 28 -6.03 -3.82 -7.26
C ILE A 28 -6.58 -2.59 -7.98
N SER A 29 -6.13 -2.39 -9.22
CA SER A 29 -6.50 -1.22 -10.02
C SER A 29 -7.95 -1.25 -10.48
N ASP A 30 -8.52 -2.44 -10.68
CA ASP A 30 -9.89 -2.64 -11.16
C ASP A 30 -10.95 -2.20 -10.14
N PHE A 31 -10.64 -2.16 -8.84
CA PHE A 31 -11.54 -1.59 -7.82
C PHE A 31 -11.88 -0.10 -7.99
N ARG A 32 -11.27 0.59 -8.96
CA ARG A 32 -11.73 1.92 -9.39
C ARG A 32 -13.02 1.88 -10.20
N GLN A 33 -13.37 0.72 -10.75
CA GLN A 33 -14.55 0.51 -11.57
C GLN A 33 -15.73 0.02 -10.72
N PRO A 34 -16.91 0.63 -10.86
CA PRO A 34 -18.10 0.18 -10.16
C PRO A 34 -18.47 -1.26 -10.50
N GLY A 35 -19.07 -1.97 -9.55
CA GLY A 35 -19.49 -3.36 -9.75
C GLY A 35 -18.41 -4.42 -9.60
N VAL A 36 -17.11 -4.07 -9.58
CA VAL A 36 -16.02 -5.06 -9.43
C VAL A 36 -16.14 -5.86 -8.12
N ILE A 37 -16.61 -5.23 -7.03
CA ILE A 37 -16.83 -5.94 -5.76
C ILE A 37 -17.95 -7.00 -5.85
N ALA A 38 -18.92 -6.83 -6.77
CA ALA A 38 -19.97 -7.81 -7.01
C ALA A 38 -19.47 -9.05 -7.75
N GLU A 39 -18.41 -8.90 -8.56
CA GLU A 39 -17.74 -9.99 -9.29
C GLU A 39 -16.58 -10.64 -8.49
N TYR A 40 -16.37 -10.20 -7.25
CA TYR A 40 -15.25 -10.68 -6.43
C TYR A 40 -15.46 -12.10 -5.87
N GLY A 41 -16.69 -12.49 -5.56
CA GLY A 41 -17.00 -13.76 -4.88
C GLY A 41 -17.05 -13.65 -3.33
N PRO A 42 -17.01 -14.79 -2.60
CA PRO A 42 -17.10 -14.78 -1.14
C PRO A 42 -15.97 -13.99 -0.48
N PRO A 43 -16.22 -13.25 0.62
CA PRO A 43 -17.47 -13.24 1.42
C PRO A 43 -18.52 -12.22 0.95
N PHE A 44 -18.23 -11.44 -0.10
CA PHE A 44 -19.09 -10.34 -0.55
C PHE A 44 -20.33 -10.85 -1.28
N GLN A 45 -20.24 -12.02 -1.90
CA GLN A 45 -21.33 -12.67 -2.59
C GLN A 45 -21.09 -14.18 -2.64
N ASP A 46 -22.16 -14.98 -2.56
CA ASP A 46 -22.06 -16.44 -2.41
C ASP A 46 -22.31 -17.20 -3.73
N SER A 47 -22.63 -16.51 -4.82
CA SER A 47 -23.17 -17.09 -6.06
C SER A 47 -22.15 -17.35 -7.17
N LEU A 48 -20.95 -16.76 -7.10
CA LEU A 48 -19.92 -16.93 -8.12
C LEU A 48 -19.05 -18.15 -7.83
N SER A 49 -18.86 -18.95 -8.88
CA SER A 49 -17.92 -20.05 -8.89
C SER A 49 -16.50 -19.63 -9.28
N VAL A 50 -16.34 -18.47 -9.93
CA VAL A 50 -15.05 -17.94 -10.43
C VAL A 50 -15.01 -16.45 -10.12
N SER A 51 -13.89 -15.98 -9.56
CA SER A 51 -13.66 -14.57 -9.24
C SER A 51 -12.95 -13.87 -10.39
N ASP A 52 -13.34 -12.63 -10.68
CA ASP A 52 -12.59 -11.73 -11.57
C ASP A 52 -11.34 -11.14 -10.90
N SER A 53 -11.15 -11.37 -9.60
CA SER A 53 -9.95 -10.98 -8.84
C SER A 53 -9.36 -12.20 -8.09
N PRO A 54 -8.91 -13.23 -8.82
CA PRO A 54 -8.53 -14.51 -8.24
C PRO A 54 -7.36 -14.44 -7.25
N ILE A 55 -6.35 -13.58 -7.47
CA ILE A 55 -5.24 -13.42 -6.53
C ILE A 55 -5.74 -12.83 -5.22
N LEU A 56 -6.43 -11.70 -5.28
CA LEU A 56 -6.92 -11.01 -4.10
C LEU A 56 -7.94 -11.86 -3.35
N GLN A 57 -8.84 -12.54 -4.06
CA GLN A 57 -9.83 -13.45 -3.47
C GLN A 57 -9.15 -14.63 -2.77
N ALA A 58 -8.13 -15.24 -3.39
CA ALA A 58 -7.36 -16.32 -2.77
C ALA A 58 -6.65 -15.83 -1.50
N LEU A 59 -6.03 -14.65 -1.52
CA LEU A 59 -5.37 -14.09 -0.34
C LEU A 59 -6.38 -13.75 0.78
N LEU A 60 -7.53 -13.18 0.44
CA LEU A 60 -8.58 -12.88 1.41
C LEU A 60 -9.10 -14.17 2.05
N SER A 61 -9.44 -15.17 1.25
CA SER A 61 -10.05 -16.43 1.70
C SER A 61 -9.09 -17.31 2.52
N LYS A 62 -7.82 -17.42 2.10
CA LYS A 62 -6.79 -18.22 2.76
C LYS A 62 -6.31 -17.58 4.07
N PHE A 63 -6.23 -16.25 4.15
CA PHE A 63 -5.63 -15.57 5.31
C PHE A 63 -6.64 -14.73 6.09
N ILE A 64 -7.25 -13.73 5.46
CA ILE A 64 -8.03 -12.71 6.17
C ILE A 64 -9.30 -13.30 6.80
N LEU A 65 -10.07 -14.09 6.06
CA LEU A 65 -11.31 -14.70 6.58
C LEU A 65 -11.07 -15.74 7.67
N LYS A 66 -9.83 -16.18 7.86
CA LYS A 66 -9.45 -17.17 8.87
C LYS A 66 -8.85 -16.55 10.13
N LEU A 67 -8.62 -15.23 10.14
CA LEU A 67 -8.07 -14.53 11.30
C LEU A 67 -8.94 -14.74 12.55
N PRO A 68 -8.33 -15.01 13.73
CA PRO A 68 -9.05 -15.06 14.99
C PRO A 68 -9.83 -13.75 15.23
N GLY A 69 -11.13 -13.85 15.51
CA GLY A 69 -12.03 -12.70 15.60
C GLY A 69 -12.72 -12.40 14.26
N LEU A 70 -11.97 -12.09 13.20
CA LEU A 70 -12.58 -11.73 11.91
C LEU A 70 -13.37 -12.88 11.27
N ARG A 71 -12.96 -14.13 11.49
CA ARG A 71 -13.69 -15.32 11.03
C ARG A 71 -15.11 -15.44 11.57
N ASP A 72 -15.40 -14.75 12.67
CA ASP A 72 -16.67 -14.80 13.40
C ASP A 72 -17.55 -13.56 13.12
N VAL A 73 -17.10 -12.65 12.24
CA VAL A 73 -17.87 -11.46 11.86
C VAL A 73 -19.12 -11.84 11.04
N SER A 74 -20.18 -11.05 11.16
CA SER A 74 -21.43 -11.32 10.45
C SER A 74 -21.25 -11.22 8.92
N LYS A 75 -22.10 -11.95 8.16
CA LYS A 75 -22.15 -11.77 6.70
C LYS A 75 -22.47 -10.33 6.30
N ASP A 76 -23.32 -9.67 7.06
CA ASP A 76 -23.75 -8.29 6.83
C ASP A 76 -22.58 -7.28 6.90
N PHE A 77 -21.54 -7.55 7.69
CA PHE A 77 -20.30 -6.79 7.67
C PHE A 77 -19.67 -6.77 6.27
N TRP A 78 -19.55 -7.94 5.62
CA TRP A 78 -18.96 -8.04 4.29
C TRP A 78 -19.93 -7.59 3.20
N GLN A 79 -21.10 -8.23 3.16
CA GLN A 79 -22.07 -8.12 2.05
C GLN A 79 -22.80 -6.78 2.01
N THR A 80 -22.83 -6.04 3.12
CA THR A 80 -23.47 -4.72 3.18
C THR A 80 -22.47 -3.65 3.57
N ARG A 81 -21.80 -3.75 4.72
CA ARG A 81 -20.98 -2.62 5.23
C ARG A 81 -19.77 -2.36 4.36
N VAL A 82 -18.97 -3.37 4.10
CA VAL A 82 -17.74 -3.25 3.31
C VAL A 82 -18.05 -3.16 1.82
N ALA A 83 -18.95 -4.00 1.30
CA ALA A 83 -19.34 -4.00 -0.11
C ALA A 83 -19.86 -2.62 -0.56
N ASP A 84 -20.84 -2.04 0.15
CA ASP A 84 -21.41 -0.74 -0.21
C ASP A 84 -20.39 0.38 -0.12
N LEU A 85 -19.47 0.35 0.86
CA LEU A 85 -18.42 1.36 0.97
C LEU A 85 -17.44 1.29 -0.21
N ILE A 86 -17.07 0.09 -0.64
CA ILE A 86 -16.21 -0.12 -1.81
C ILE A 86 -16.93 0.34 -3.08
N ASP A 87 -18.17 -0.12 -3.29
CA ASP A 87 -18.93 0.25 -4.50
C ASP A 87 -19.17 1.75 -4.54
N GLU A 88 -19.52 2.41 -3.44
CA GLU A 88 -19.74 3.86 -3.46
C GLU A 88 -18.48 4.68 -3.66
N LEU A 89 -17.33 4.21 -3.17
CA LEU A 89 -16.05 4.84 -3.50
C LEU A 89 -15.69 4.64 -4.97
N ALA A 90 -16.05 3.49 -5.56
CA ALA A 90 -15.88 3.25 -6.99
C ALA A 90 -16.81 4.14 -7.82
N GLN A 91 -18.10 4.22 -7.46
CA GLN A 91 -19.11 5.10 -8.08
C GLN A 91 -18.75 6.57 -7.95
N ALA A 92 -18.11 6.95 -6.84
CA ALA A 92 -17.61 8.29 -6.65
C ALA A 92 -16.49 8.67 -7.65
N GLU A 93 -15.97 7.78 -8.49
CA GLU A 93 -15.06 8.13 -9.60
C GLU A 93 -13.92 9.06 -9.16
N LEU A 94 -13.21 8.73 -8.07
CA LEU A 94 -12.11 9.58 -7.60
C LEU A 94 -11.07 9.74 -8.72
N SER A 95 -10.55 10.96 -8.87
CA SER A 95 -9.73 11.32 -10.03
C SER A 95 -8.41 10.54 -10.14
N GLU A 96 -7.94 10.34 -11.37
CA GLU A 96 -6.71 9.60 -11.67
C GLU A 96 -5.47 10.52 -11.69
N SER A 97 -4.29 9.92 -11.53
CA SER A 97 -3.01 10.63 -11.73
C SER A 97 -2.89 11.20 -13.15
N TYR A 98 -3.53 10.56 -14.13
CA TYR A 98 -3.57 11.05 -15.50
C TYR A 98 -4.18 12.44 -15.58
N ASP A 99 -5.37 12.62 -14.99
CA ASP A 99 -6.15 13.87 -15.03
C ASP A 99 -5.49 14.98 -14.20
N LYS A 100 -4.89 14.60 -13.06
CA LYS A 100 -4.20 15.53 -12.16
C LYS A 100 -2.85 16.03 -12.68
N GLY A 101 -2.25 15.32 -13.64
CA GLY A 101 -0.92 15.64 -14.15
C GLY A 101 0.25 15.28 -13.22
N VAL A 102 -0.02 14.63 -12.09
CA VAL A 102 0.95 14.26 -11.05
C VAL A 102 0.61 12.88 -10.45
N LEU A 103 1.59 12.23 -9.82
CA LEU A 103 1.31 11.05 -9.00
C LEU A 103 0.49 11.48 -7.78
N GLY A 104 -0.46 10.64 -7.34
CA GLY A 104 -1.29 10.94 -6.19
C GLY A 104 -1.12 9.89 -5.09
N VAL A 105 -1.35 10.26 -3.83
CA VAL A 105 -1.31 9.36 -2.66
C VAL A 105 -2.01 8.01 -2.91
N ARG A 106 -3.21 7.99 -3.52
CA ARG A 106 -3.94 6.74 -3.82
C ARG A 106 -3.14 5.81 -4.74
N LYS A 107 -2.54 6.36 -5.81
CA LYS A 107 -1.71 5.61 -6.75
C LYS A 107 -0.42 5.13 -6.06
N THR A 108 0.18 5.98 -5.24
CA THR A 108 1.38 5.65 -4.46
C THR A 108 1.14 4.49 -3.50
N LEU A 109 0.03 4.50 -2.76
CA LEU A 109 -0.33 3.42 -1.85
C LEU A 109 -0.75 2.15 -2.59
N ALA A 110 -1.54 2.25 -3.68
CA ALA A 110 -1.97 1.09 -4.45
C ALA A 110 -0.79 0.32 -5.06
N THR A 111 0.19 1.04 -5.61
CA THR A 111 1.42 0.44 -6.16
C THR A 111 2.33 -0.14 -5.08
N ALA A 112 2.42 0.50 -3.91
CA ALA A 112 3.16 -0.04 -2.76
C ALA A 112 2.54 -1.36 -2.28
N ILE A 113 1.22 -1.39 -2.10
CA ILE A 113 0.47 -2.59 -1.67
C ILE A 113 0.66 -3.69 -2.70
N SER A 114 0.53 -3.39 -4.00
CA SER A 114 0.76 -4.36 -5.08
C SER A 114 2.13 -5.02 -5.00
N ALA A 115 3.19 -4.21 -4.84
CA ALA A 115 4.56 -4.70 -4.75
C ALA A 115 4.84 -5.52 -3.47
N LEU A 116 4.03 -5.38 -2.42
CA LEU A 116 4.16 -6.15 -1.19
C LEU A 116 3.33 -7.45 -1.22
N ILE A 117 2.08 -7.39 -1.69
CA ILE A 117 1.17 -8.56 -1.63
C ILE A 117 1.47 -9.59 -2.73
N GLU A 118 2.22 -9.23 -3.78
CA GLU A 118 2.69 -10.19 -4.78
C GLU A 118 3.56 -11.31 -4.16
N TYR A 119 4.24 -11.08 -3.03
CA TYR A 119 5.05 -12.09 -2.36
C TYR A 119 4.20 -13.23 -1.78
N PRO A 120 3.21 -12.97 -0.90
CA PRO A 120 2.30 -14.03 -0.46
C PRO A 120 1.48 -14.59 -1.63
N ALA A 121 1.12 -13.81 -2.66
CA ALA A 121 0.45 -14.34 -3.86
C ALA A 121 1.31 -15.39 -4.58
N ARG A 122 2.57 -15.09 -4.86
CA ARG A 122 3.51 -16.05 -5.47
C ARG A 122 3.73 -17.26 -4.58
N GLY A 123 3.79 -17.06 -3.27
CA GLY A 123 3.92 -18.13 -2.28
C GLY A 123 2.73 -19.09 -2.29
N THR A 124 1.50 -18.57 -2.34
CA THR A 124 0.28 -19.40 -2.33
C THR A 124 -0.03 -20.07 -3.66
N LEU A 125 0.31 -19.43 -4.77
CA LEU A 125 0.09 -19.96 -6.12
C LEU A 125 1.21 -20.91 -6.57
N GLY A 126 2.46 -20.61 -6.18
CA GLY A 126 3.64 -21.36 -6.61
C GLY A 126 4.17 -22.38 -5.59
N GLY A 127 3.81 -22.22 -4.31
CA GLY A 127 4.38 -22.99 -3.21
C GLY A 127 5.85 -22.66 -2.92
N VAL A 128 6.30 -23.01 -1.72
CA VAL A 128 7.70 -22.96 -1.29
C VAL A 128 8.26 -24.37 -1.40
N PRO A 129 9.21 -24.67 -2.31
CA PRO A 129 9.77 -26.01 -2.44
C PRO A 129 10.46 -26.47 -1.15
N GLU A 130 10.28 -27.74 -0.76
CA GLU A 130 10.95 -28.31 0.40
C GLU A 130 12.45 -28.51 0.13
N LYS A 131 13.29 -27.90 0.97
CA LYS A 131 14.72 -28.23 1.05
C LYS A 131 14.90 -29.44 1.96
N LYS A 132 15.40 -30.56 1.43
CA LYS A 132 15.59 -31.81 2.21
C LYS A 132 16.77 -31.73 3.19
N ASP A 133 17.83 -31.01 2.82
CA ASP A 133 19.03 -30.85 3.64
C ASP A 133 18.95 -29.56 4.48
N ARG A 134 18.17 -29.61 5.58
CA ARG A 134 18.05 -28.51 6.56
C ARG A 134 19.06 -28.70 7.68
N GLU A 135 20.24 -28.10 7.53
CA GLU A 135 21.29 -28.14 8.56
C GLU A 135 21.01 -27.17 9.70
N LYS A 136 21.13 -27.64 10.95
CA LYS A 136 21.13 -26.78 12.12
C LYS A 136 22.44 -26.01 12.18
N ARG A 137 22.35 -24.68 12.15
CA ARG A 137 23.49 -23.77 12.18
C ARG A 137 23.24 -22.61 13.12
N GLU A 138 24.33 -21.98 13.56
CA GLU A 138 24.27 -20.68 14.23
C GLU A 138 24.29 -19.54 13.20
N TYR A 139 23.67 -18.42 13.58
CA TYR A 139 23.59 -17.19 12.78
C TYR A 139 24.12 -16.01 13.59
N ASP A 140 24.92 -15.18 12.94
CA ASP A 140 25.42 -13.92 13.49
C ASP A 140 24.66 -12.73 12.85
N THR A 141 23.99 -11.91 13.67
CA THR A 141 23.25 -10.73 13.21
C THR A 141 24.15 -9.63 12.66
N SER A 142 25.46 -9.67 12.94
CA SER A 142 26.45 -8.76 12.37
C SER A 142 27.00 -9.23 11.02
N ASN A 143 26.75 -10.48 10.63
CA ASN A 143 27.13 -11.02 9.34
C ASN A 143 25.97 -10.89 8.32
N PRO A 144 26.12 -10.07 7.26
CA PRO A 144 25.07 -9.90 6.26
C PRO A 144 24.61 -11.19 5.59
N ASP A 145 25.53 -12.12 5.33
CA ASP A 145 25.19 -13.38 4.65
C ASP A 145 24.30 -14.26 5.54
N ASP A 146 24.51 -14.20 6.86
CA ASP A 146 23.69 -14.90 7.84
C ASP A 146 22.31 -14.27 7.95
N VAL A 147 22.23 -12.94 8.01
CA VAL A 147 20.95 -12.21 8.03
C VAL A 147 20.15 -12.52 6.76
N MET A 148 20.75 -12.45 5.58
CA MET A 148 20.08 -12.74 4.30
C MET A 148 19.63 -14.20 4.19
N ARG A 149 20.46 -15.16 4.60
CA ARG A 149 20.10 -16.57 4.55
C ARG A 149 19.03 -16.92 5.57
N SER A 150 19.06 -16.30 6.75
CA SER A 150 18.13 -16.60 7.85
C SER A 150 16.67 -16.44 7.46
N TRP A 151 16.32 -15.52 6.56
CA TRP A 151 14.95 -15.37 6.05
C TRP A 151 14.48 -16.64 5.33
N HIS A 152 15.31 -17.18 4.42
CA HIS A 152 14.98 -18.37 3.65
C HIS A 152 14.94 -19.62 4.52
N ASP A 153 15.92 -19.78 5.41
CA ASP A 153 15.97 -20.93 6.33
C ASP A 153 14.83 -20.87 7.37
N ALA A 154 14.46 -19.68 7.84
CA ALA A 154 13.29 -19.50 8.71
C ALA A 154 11.99 -19.81 7.98
N LEU A 155 11.83 -19.39 6.72
CA LEU A 155 10.66 -19.75 5.92
C LEU A 155 10.54 -21.28 5.76
N GLN A 156 11.65 -21.98 5.48
CA GLN A 156 11.67 -23.44 5.42
C GLN A 156 11.24 -24.07 6.76
N GLU A 157 11.76 -23.59 7.88
CA GLU A 157 11.42 -24.12 9.21
C GLU A 157 10.00 -23.72 9.67
N MET A 158 9.41 -22.63 9.15
CA MET A 158 8.00 -22.31 9.38
C MET A 158 7.06 -23.23 8.59
N VAL A 159 7.38 -23.52 7.33
CA VAL A 159 6.52 -24.31 6.44
C VAL A 159 6.68 -25.81 6.69
N TYR A 160 7.91 -26.28 6.89
CA TYR A 160 8.27 -27.71 6.97
C TYR A 160 8.83 -28.15 8.32
N GLY A 161 9.13 -27.21 9.22
CA GLY A 161 9.73 -27.47 10.54
C GLY A 161 8.83 -27.12 11.72
N ASP A 162 9.45 -26.80 12.85
CA ASP A 162 8.79 -26.49 14.12
C ASP A 162 8.98 -25.02 14.55
N LEU A 163 9.45 -24.13 13.67
CA LEU A 163 9.80 -22.76 14.05
C LEU A 163 8.61 -21.99 14.64
N VAL A 164 7.40 -22.22 14.14
CA VAL A 164 6.17 -21.63 14.71
C VAL A 164 6.02 -22.04 16.18
N ASP A 165 6.21 -23.32 16.50
CA ASP A 165 6.14 -23.81 17.88
C ASP A 165 7.21 -23.18 18.77
N VAL A 166 8.43 -23.10 18.27
CA VAL A 166 9.58 -22.50 18.97
C VAL A 166 9.34 -21.01 19.24
N LEU A 167 8.82 -20.25 18.27
CA LEU A 167 8.53 -18.82 18.43
C LEU A 167 7.52 -18.57 19.56
N PHE A 168 6.40 -19.30 19.55
CA PHE A 168 5.35 -19.15 20.56
C PHE A 168 5.79 -19.62 21.94
N ALA A 169 6.54 -20.73 22.03
CA ALA A 169 7.09 -21.20 23.28
C ALA A 169 8.08 -20.18 23.86
N LYS A 170 8.99 -19.67 23.02
CA LYS A 170 10.04 -18.76 23.49
C LYS A 170 9.49 -17.39 23.89
N ALA A 171 8.51 -16.87 23.14
CA ALA A 171 7.79 -15.65 23.51
C ALA A 171 7.12 -15.79 24.89
N ALA A 172 6.59 -16.96 25.25
CA ALA A 172 6.02 -17.17 26.59
C ALA A 172 7.09 -17.19 27.71
N GLU A 173 8.32 -17.57 27.40
CA GLU A 173 9.43 -17.63 28.35
C GLU A 173 10.05 -16.25 28.63
N THR A 174 10.23 -15.42 27.59
CA THR A 174 10.96 -14.15 27.72
C THR A 174 10.53 -13.12 26.69
N ASP A 175 10.66 -11.84 27.04
CA ASP A 175 10.53 -10.66 26.17
C ASP A 175 11.88 -10.16 25.61
N ASP A 176 12.97 -10.89 25.87
CA ASP A 176 14.32 -10.51 25.47
C ASP A 176 14.72 -11.27 24.22
N LEU A 177 14.71 -10.57 23.08
CA LEU A 177 15.08 -11.12 21.77
C LEU A 177 16.46 -11.80 21.80
N ASN A 178 17.40 -11.36 22.64
CA ASN A 178 18.74 -11.96 22.70
C ASN A 178 18.74 -13.41 23.19
N LYS A 179 17.69 -13.83 23.89
CA LYS A 179 17.52 -15.20 24.38
C LYS A 179 16.82 -16.11 23.38
N HIS A 180 16.33 -15.58 22.25
CA HIS A 180 15.75 -16.40 21.19
C HIS A 180 16.86 -17.15 20.41
N PRO A 181 16.52 -18.25 19.71
CA PRO A 181 17.45 -18.94 18.82
C PRO A 181 18.13 -17.97 17.85
N SER A 182 19.39 -18.24 17.47
CA SER A 182 20.13 -17.39 16.54
C SER A 182 19.42 -17.19 15.20
N LEU A 183 18.76 -18.23 14.66
CA LEU A 183 17.91 -18.12 13.48
C LEU A 183 16.83 -17.05 13.63
N VAL A 184 16.14 -17.01 14.77
CA VAL A 184 15.07 -16.02 15.05
C VAL A 184 15.64 -14.62 15.15
N ARG A 185 16.81 -14.46 15.80
CA ARG A 185 17.48 -13.16 15.93
C ARG A 185 17.90 -12.61 14.57
N ALA A 186 18.51 -13.45 13.72
CA ALA A 186 18.92 -13.06 12.37
C ALA A 186 17.72 -12.78 11.45
N MET A 187 16.66 -13.59 11.52
CA MET A 187 15.42 -13.35 10.79
C MET A 187 14.76 -12.04 11.23
N HIS A 188 14.74 -11.76 12.54
CA HIS A 188 14.23 -10.50 13.08
C HIS A 188 15.03 -9.31 12.54
N GLU A 189 16.36 -9.39 12.49
CA GLU A 189 17.20 -8.34 11.92
C GLU A 189 16.90 -8.12 10.42
N PHE A 190 16.71 -9.19 9.65
CA PHE A 190 16.27 -9.09 8.26
C PHE A 190 14.94 -8.34 8.14
N VAL A 191 13.96 -8.65 8.98
CA VAL A 191 12.65 -7.97 9.00
C VAL A 191 12.80 -6.50 9.39
N VAL A 192 13.62 -6.16 10.39
CA VAL A 192 13.88 -4.77 10.81
C VAL A 192 14.47 -3.96 9.66
N VAL A 193 15.49 -4.47 8.97
CA VAL A 193 16.11 -3.78 7.83
C VAL A 193 15.09 -3.52 6.72
N ASN A 194 14.23 -4.49 6.41
CA ASN A 194 13.19 -4.33 5.38
C ASN A 194 12.09 -3.33 5.79
N ILE A 195 11.63 -3.35 7.04
CA ILE A 195 10.64 -2.38 7.54
C ILE A 195 11.25 -0.97 7.56
N ALA A 196 12.47 -0.81 8.06
CA ALA A 196 13.17 0.48 8.07
C ALA A 196 13.28 1.06 6.66
N SER A 197 13.57 0.20 5.70
CA SER A 197 13.70 0.54 4.29
C SER A 197 12.39 0.96 3.64
N LEU A 198 11.31 0.24 3.93
CA LEU A 198 9.96 0.62 3.50
C LEU A 198 9.55 1.96 4.10
N MET A 199 9.80 2.17 5.41
CA MET A 199 9.51 3.44 6.08
C MET A 199 10.32 4.59 5.49
N HIS A 200 11.62 4.42 5.31
CA HIS A 200 12.50 5.42 4.70
C HIS A 200 12.04 5.77 3.29
N TYR A 201 11.83 4.77 2.43
CA TYR A 201 11.40 5.01 1.06
C TYR A 201 10.03 5.72 1.04
N THR A 202 9.05 5.24 1.81
CA THR A 202 7.68 5.80 1.81
C THR A 202 7.63 7.22 2.34
N LEU A 203 8.34 7.51 3.42
CA LEU A 203 8.21 8.78 4.15
C LEU A 203 9.23 9.84 3.72
N VAL A 204 10.34 9.44 3.10
CA VAL A 204 11.49 10.32 2.80
C VAL A 204 11.76 10.42 1.30
N LEU A 205 11.82 9.28 0.59
CA LEU A 205 12.20 9.27 -0.82
C LEU A 205 11.02 9.43 -1.78
N SER A 206 9.88 8.84 -1.45
CA SER A 206 8.66 8.91 -2.26
C SER A 206 8.26 10.38 -2.43
N PRO A 207 7.85 10.80 -3.65
CA PRO A 207 7.38 12.16 -3.87
C PRO A 207 6.25 12.61 -2.92
N GLU A 208 5.42 11.67 -2.47
CA GLU A 208 4.27 11.90 -1.58
C GLU A 208 4.60 11.75 -0.08
N GLY A 209 5.84 11.39 0.27
CA GLY A 209 6.30 11.24 1.66
C GLY A 209 5.98 12.44 2.58
N PRO A 210 6.21 13.69 2.14
CA PRO A 210 5.89 14.89 2.91
C PRO A 210 4.40 15.01 3.26
N THR A 211 3.53 14.78 2.26
CA THR A 211 2.07 14.78 2.45
C THR A 211 1.63 13.66 3.39
N LEU A 212 2.22 12.45 3.28
CA LEU A 212 1.98 11.35 4.20
C LEU A 212 2.38 11.70 5.64
N LEU A 213 3.57 12.27 5.86
CA LEU A 213 4.03 12.69 7.18
C LEU A 213 3.10 13.74 7.81
N ARG A 214 2.63 14.71 7.02
CA ARG A 214 1.65 15.71 7.47
C ARG A 214 0.33 15.06 7.88
N MET A 215 -0.19 14.12 7.07
CA MET A 215 -1.42 13.38 7.39
C MET A 215 -1.27 12.58 8.68
N ILE A 216 -0.18 11.81 8.83
CA ILE A 216 0.09 11.02 10.04
C ILE A 216 0.23 11.95 11.25
N SER A 217 0.98 13.04 11.13
CA SER A 217 1.15 14.02 12.22
C SER A 217 -0.17 14.67 12.63
N THR A 218 -1.07 14.91 11.68
CA THR A 218 -2.39 15.51 11.95
C THR A 218 -3.30 14.53 12.67
N VAL A 219 -3.33 13.27 12.25
CA VAL A 219 -4.09 12.22 12.95
C VAL A 219 -3.52 11.99 14.34
N HIS A 220 -2.19 11.89 14.47
CA HIS A 220 -1.48 11.71 15.74
C HIS A 220 -1.83 12.80 16.76
N SER A 221 -1.87 14.07 16.34
CA SER A 221 -2.21 15.17 17.24
C SER A 221 -3.69 15.23 17.64
N MET A 222 -4.58 14.59 16.88
CA MET A 222 -6.01 14.55 17.19
C MET A 222 -6.42 13.40 18.11
N LEU A 223 -5.56 12.41 18.30
CA LEU A 223 -5.86 11.25 19.15
C LEU A 223 -5.77 11.62 20.65
N PRO A 224 -6.82 11.34 21.44
CA PRO A 224 -6.84 11.65 22.85
C PRO A 224 -6.16 10.57 23.69
N TYR A 225 -4.85 10.43 23.54
CA TYR A 225 -4.06 9.37 24.17
C TYR A 225 -4.34 9.24 25.67
N THR A 226 -4.40 10.35 26.40
CA THR A 226 -4.69 10.35 27.84
C THR A 226 -6.04 9.70 28.17
N ILE A 227 -7.10 10.05 27.42
CA ILE A 227 -8.46 9.52 27.65
C ILE A 227 -8.52 8.05 27.27
N ILE A 228 -7.98 7.68 26.09
CA ILE A 228 -7.88 6.29 25.64
C ILE A 228 -7.18 5.44 26.70
N ARG A 229 -6.03 5.91 27.19
CA ARG A 229 -5.23 5.22 28.21
C ARG A 229 -5.96 5.10 29.54
N GLN A 230 -6.70 6.11 29.98
CA GLN A 230 -7.52 6.04 31.20
C GLN A 230 -8.65 5.03 31.05
N THR A 231 -9.32 5.01 29.91
CA THR A 231 -10.40 4.04 29.63
C THR A 231 -9.89 2.61 29.60
N LEU A 232 -8.72 2.35 29.01
CA LEU A 232 -8.12 1.02 28.98
C LEU A 232 -7.74 0.48 30.37
N LYS A 233 -7.61 1.34 31.38
CA LYS A 233 -7.37 0.95 32.78
C LYS A 233 -8.62 0.46 33.51
N ILE A 234 -9.81 0.57 32.91
CA ILE A 234 -11.06 0.05 33.51
C ILE A 234 -10.95 -1.47 33.63
N GLY A 235 -11.09 -1.99 34.85
CA GLY A 235 -10.90 -3.41 35.14
C GLY A 235 -11.98 -4.34 34.56
N ASN A 236 -13.23 -3.87 34.46
CA ASN A 236 -14.28 -4.65 33.80
C ASN A 236 -14.21 -4.45 32.28
N VAL A 237 -13.95 -5.52 31.54
CA VAL A 237 -13.77 -5.49 30.07
C VAL A 237 -15.01 -4.96 29.34
N ALA A 238 -16.22 -5.37 29.72
CA ALA A 238 -17.44 -4.93 29.03
C ALA A 238 -17.66 -3.42 29.21
N THR A 239 -17.45 -2.91 30.41
CA THR A 239 -17.47 -1.47 30.70
C THR A 239 -16.36 -0.73 29.94
N MET A 240 -15.15 -1.30 29.88
CA MET A 240 -14.02 -0.75 29.14
C MET A 240 -14.33 -0.63 27.64
N ILE A 241 -14.81 -1.71 27.00
CA ILE A 241 -15.20 -1.72 25.58
C ILE A 241 -16.32 -0.71 25.35
N SER A 242 -17.35 -0.69 26.20
CA SER A 242 -18.47 0.25 26.06
C SER A 242 -18.02 1.71 26.16
N ALA A 243 -17.11 2.01 27.09
CA ALA A 243 -16.54 3.34 27.24
C ALA A 243 -15.64 3.72 26.05
N MET A 244 -14.83 2.79 25.54
CA MET A 244 -14.00 3.00 24.36
C MET A 244 -14.85 3.25 23.11
N MET A 245 -15.89 2.44 22.90
CA MET A 245 -16.85 2.61 21.81
C MET A 245 -17.58 3.96 21.92
N ARG A 246 -17.86 4.43 23.13
CA ARG A 246 -18.42 5.77 23.34
C ARG A 246 -17.43 6.88 22.98
N ILE A 247 -16.14 6.72 23.25
CA ILE A 247 -15.13 7.71 22.84
C ILE A 247 -15.02 7.79 21.32
N VAL A 248 -14.96 6.65 20.64
CA VAL A 248 -14.70 6.59 19.19
C VAL A 248 -15.96 6.84 18.36
N LEU A 249 -17.09 6.25 18.74
CA LEU A 249 -18.31 6.18 17.92
C LEU A 249 -19.50 6.97 18.45
N ALA A 250 -19.43 7.55 19.66
CA ALA A 250 -20.51 8.44 20.07
C ALA A 250 -20.51 9.68 19.18
N LYS A 251 -21.69 10.03 18.67
CA LYS A 251 -21.89 11.26 17.93
C LYS A 251 -21.60 12.43 18.86
N ALA A 252 -20.69 13.30 18.45
CA ALA A 252 -20.34 14.44 19.28
C ALA A 252 -21.51 15.43 19.33
N SER A 253 -21.77 15.99 20.51
CA SER A 253 -22.63 17.17 20.66
C SER A 253 -21.83 18.43 20.34
N VAL A 254 -22.55 19.53 20.05
CA VAL A 254 -21.95 20.87 19.87
C VAL A 254 -21.03 21.26 21.04
N SER A 255 -21.34 20.83 22.27
CA SER A 255 -20.54 21.09 23.47
C SER A 255 -19.28 20.23 23.63
N THR A 256 -19.28 19.00 23.10
CA THR A 256 -18.08 18.15 23.10
C THR A 256 -17.08 18.64 22.06
N VAL A 257 -17.58 19.07 20.90
CA VAL A 257 -16.80 19.60 19.78
C VAL A 257 -16.04 20.89 20.15
N THR A 258 -16.69 21.83 20.85
CA THR A 258 -16.05 23.10 21.26
C THR A 258 -14.96 22.91 22.31
N ASN A 259 -15.11 21.95 23.21
CA ASN A 259 -14.12 21.64 24.26
C ASN A 259 -12.95 20.77 23.78
N TRP A 260 -13.14 19.97 22.74
CA TRP A 260 -12.14 18.97 22.34
C TRP A 260 -10.90 19.56 21.69
N MET A 261 -11.03 20.70 20.99
CA MET A 261 -9.88 21.31 20.33
C MET A 261 -10.01 22.81 19.99
N GLY A 262 -11.12 23.48 20.32
CA GLY A 262 -11.28 24.93 20.07
C GLY A 262 -11.13 25.40 18.61
N LEU A 263 -11.07 24.46 17.65
CA LEU A 263 -10.65 24.69 16.25
C LEU A 263 -11.72 24.39 15.21
N THR A 264 -12.91 23.95 15.62
CA THR A 264 -13.96 23.47 14.71
C THR A 264 -15.07 24.50 14.56
N SER A 265 -14.83 25.55 13.77
CA SER A 265 -15.92 26.22 13.07
C SER A 265 -16.38 25.27 11.95
N GLY A 266 -17.41 24.47 12.22
CA GLY A 266 -18.06 23.63 11.20
C GLY A 266 -17.95 22.10 11.39
N ALA A 267 -17.90 21.59 12.62
CA ALA A 267 -18.25 20.18 12.80
C ALA A 267 -19.74 20.02 12.46
N ASP A 268 -20.04 19.26 11.41
CA ASP A 268 -21.43 18.91 11.10
C ASP A 268 -22.00 18.11 12.29
N GLU A 269 -23.16 18.54 12.80
CA GLU A 269 -23.87 17.85 13.87
C GLU A 269 -24.05 16.37 13.49
N GLY A 270 -23.59 15.45 14.36
CA GLY A 270 -23.84 14.02 14.21
C GLY A 270 -22.69 13.13 13.73
N MET A 271 -21.48 13.64 13.50
CA MET A 271 -20.29 12.79 13.30
C MET A 271 -19.71 12.28 14.64
N ASN A 272 -19.15 11.07 14.63
CA ASN A 272 -18.33 10.56 15.73
C ASN A 272 -16.85 10.97 15.62
N LEU A 273 -16.02 10.64 16.62
CA LEU A 273 -14.61 11.04 16.65
C LEU A 273 -13.82 10.54 15.43
N LEU A 274 -14.02 9.28 15.01
CA LEU A 274 -13.34 8.73 13.83
C LEU A 274 -13.68 9.54 12.56
N GLN A 275 -14.98 9.78 12.34
CA GLN A 275 -15.47 10.56 11.20
C GLN A 275 -15.00 12.02 11.27
N GLN A 276 -14.91 12.60 12.46
CA GLN A 276 -14.40 13.95 12.67
C GLN A 276 -12.93 14.07 12.29
N ILE A 277 -12.09 13.12 12.71
CA ILE A 277 -10.66 13.11 12.33
C ILE A 277 -10.52 13.05 10.81
N ILE A 278 -11.23 12.11 10.16
CA ILE A 278 -11.22 11.97 8.69
C ILE A 278 -11.70 13.29 8.02
N SER A 279 -12.85 13.80 8.45
CA SER A 279 -13.46 15.01 7.89
C SER A 279 -12.58 16.25 8.06
N GLN A 280 -11.92 16.40 9.22
CA GLN A 280 -11.08 17.54 9.53
C GLN A 280 -9.80 17.54 8.69
N VAL A 281 -9.11 16.40 8.58
CA VAL A 281 -7.91 16.25 7.74
C VAL A 281 -8.24 16.60 6.29
N LEU A 282 -9.31 16.02 5.74
CA LEU A 282 -9.71 16.25 4.35
C LEU A 282 -10.27 17.67 4.12
N SER A 283 -10.93 18.27 5.11
CA SER A 283 -11.46 19.63 5.01
C SER A 283 -10.36 20.69 5.05
N TRP A 284 -9.28 20.44 5.81
CA TRP A 284 -8.09 21.29 5.77
C TRP A 284 -7.46 21.27 4.37
N ASP A 285 -7.24 20.07 3.81
CA ASP A 285 -6.72 19.90 2.45
C ASP A 285 -7.60 20.63 1.42
N LYS A 286 -8.92 20.42 1.51
CA LYS A 286 -9.90 21.05 0.63
C LYS A 286 -9.82 22.57 0.67
N ARG A 287 -9.68 23.16 1.85
CA ARG A 287 -9.59 24.62 2.01
C ARG A 287 -8.33 25.17 1.36
N GLU A 288 -7.20 24.50 1.50
CA GLU A 288 -5.95 24.98 0.92
C GLU A 288 -5.96 24.85 -0.61
N LEU A 289 -6.44 23.73 -1.15
CA LEU A 289 -6.63 23.55 -2.58
C LEU A 289 -7.58 24.61 -3.17
N LYS A 290 -8.68 24.95 -2.47
CA LYS A 290 -9.58 26.05 -2.88
C LYS A 290 -8.87 27.39 -2.94
N LYS A 291 -8.05 27.75 -1.94
CA LYS A 291 -7.29 29.00 -1.97
C LYS A 291 -6.33 29.06 -3.16
N ARG A 292 -5.67 27.94 -3.48
CA ARG A 292 -4.76 27.85 -4.65
C ARG A 292 -5.53 28.01 -5.96
N ALA A 293 -6.67 27.35 -6.09
CA ALA A 293 -7.57 27.53 -7.23
C ALA A 293 -8.07 28.98 -7.36
N GLU A 294 -8.49 29.60 -6.25
CA GLU A 294 -8.91 31.02 -6.22
C GLU A 294 -7.77 31.98 -6.62
N LYS A 295 -6.51 31.64 -6.32
CA LYS A 295 -5.36 32.44 -6.74
C LYS A 295 -5.23 32.45 -8.27
N ILE A 296 -5.44 31.30 -8.93
CA ILE A 296 -5.46 31.20 -10.39
C ILE A 296 -6.66 31.98 -10.96
N GLU A 297 -7.84 31.86 -10.36
CA GLU A 297 -9.05 32.60 -10.80
C GLU A 297 -8.90 34.13 -10.74
N LYS A 298 -8.09 34.63 -9.80
CA LYS A 298 -7.84 36.06 -9.58
C LYS A 298 -6.60 36.56 -10.30
N ASP A 299 -5.81 35.69 -10.93
CA ASP A 299 -4.61 36.08 -11.65
C ASP A 299 -4.99 36.83 -12.94
N LYS A 300 -4.34 37.98 -13.16
CA LYS A 300 -4.58 38.81 -14.35
C LYS A 300 -4.10 38.13 -15.63
N ASN A 301 -3.10 37.26 -15.52
CA ASN A 301 -2.55 36.46 -16.61
C ASN A 301 -3.11 35.03 -16.59
N GLY A 302 -4.10 34.76 -15.73
CA GLY A 302 -4.70 33.43 -15.59
C GLY A 302 -5.51 32.98 -16.82
N PRO A 303 -5.99 31.73 -16.80
CA PRO A 303 -6.85 31.21 -17.85
C PRO A 303 -8.14 32.04 -17.96
N PRO A 304 -8.71 32.21 -19.16
CA PRO A 304 -10.01 32.87 -19.34
C PRO A 304 -11.10 32.23 -18.49
N LYS A 305 -12.08 33.03 -18.03
CA LYS A 305 -13.14 32.57 -17.11
C LYS A 305 -13.99 31.44 -17.70
N GLU A 306 -14.16 31.46 -19.01
CA GLU A 306 -14.89 30.48 -19.78
C GLU A 306 -14.15 29.12 -19.75
N VAL A 307 -12.82 29.11 -19.85
CA VAL A 307 -11.99 27.90 -19.66
C VAL A 307 -12.18 27.35 -18.26
N LEU A 308 -12.04 28.19 -17.23
CA LEU A 308 -12.20 27.77 -15.83
C LEU A 308 -13.60 27.22 -15.55
N THR A 309 -14.61 27.75 -16.24
CA THR A 309 -16.00 27.29 -16.14
C THR A 309 -16.20 25.96 -16.85
N GLU A 310 -15.66 25.79 -18.05
CA GLU A 310 -15.68 24.51 -18.76
C GLU A 310 -14.97 23.41 -17.97
N LEU A 311 -13.80 23.70 -17.39
CA LEU A 311 -13.08 22.71 -16.56
C LEU A 311 -13.90 22.28 -15.34
N ARG A 312 -14.62 23.20 -14.69
CA ARG A 312 -15.52 22.84 -13.59
C ARG A 312 -16.71 22.01 -14.07
N SER A 313 -17.34 22.41 -15.18
CA SER A 313 -18.45 21.68 -15.79
C SER A 313 -18.03 20.28 -16.23
N TRP A 314 -16.80 20.13 -16.76
CA TRP A 314 -16.25 18.82 -17.07
C TRP A 314 -16.24 17.91 -15.84
N ILE A 315 -15.75 18.39 -14.69
CA ILE A 315 -15.70 17.61 -13.45
C ILE A 315 -17.10 17.25 -12.92
N THR A 316 -18.08 18.16 -12.99
CA THR A 316 -19.36 18.01 -12.29
C THR A 316 -20.49 17.47 -13.13
N ASP A 317 -20.49 17.76 -14.44
CA ASP A 317 -21.65 17.58 -15.30
C ASP A 317 -21.45 16.46 -16.33
N ARG A 318 -20.21 16.06 -16.61
CA ARG A 318 -19.89 15.00 -17.58
C ARG A 318 -19.97 13.62 -16.94
N SER A 319 -20.34 12.65 -17.77
CA SER A 319 -20.39 11.25 -17.38
C SER A 319 -19.00 10.61 -17.31
N ARG A 320 -18.86 9.54 -16.54
CA ARG A 320 -17.64 8.70 -16.53
C ARG A 320 -17.18 8.30 -17.93
N ALA A 321 -18.12 7.91 -18.80
CA ALA A 321 -17.79 7.51 -20.17
C ALA A 321 -17.15 8.67 -20.96
N GLU A 322 -17.64 9.91 -20.77
CA GLU A 322 -17.02 11.10 -21.36
C GLU A 322 -15.64 11.39 -20.75
N HIS A 323 -15.44 11.19 -19.45
CA HIS A 323 -14.11 11.32 -18.82
C HIS A 323 -13.12 10.30 -19.37
N GLU A 324 -13.51 9.03 -19.48
CA GLU A 324 -12.68 7.96 -20.02
C GLU A 324 -12.34 8.18 -21.49
N GLU A 325 -13.33 8.60 -22.28
CA GLU A 325 -13.12 8.95 -23.69
C GLU A 325 -12.19 10.16 -23.83
N CYS A 326 -12.32 11.17 -22.98
CA CYS A 326 -11.42 12.32 -22.93
C CYS A 326 -9.97 11.88 -22.62
N ARG A 327 -9.78 10.99 -21.64
CA ARG A 327 -8.47 10.39 -21.34
C ARG A 327 -7.92 9.62 -22.54
N ARG A 328 -8.74 8.81 -23.22
CA ARG A 328 -8.35 8.04 -24.41
C ARG A 328 -7.90 8.97 -25.54
N GLN A 329 -8.70 9.96 -25.89
CA GLN A 329 -8.37 10.95 -26.92
C GLN A 329 -7.09 11.72 -26.59
N SER A 330 -6.91 12.12 -25.33
CA SER A 330 -5.70 12.80 -24.85
C SER A 330 -4.45 11.95 -25.08
N LYS A 331 -4.51 10.64 -24.81
CA LYS A 331 -3.40 9.70 -25.07
C LYS A 331 -3.14 9.54 -26.56
N ASP A 332 -4.18 9.24 -27.34
CA ASP A 332 -4.06 8.90 -28.76
C ASP A 332 -3.60 10.09 -29.62
N GLN A 333 -4.07 11.30 -29.27
CA GLN A 333 -3.75 12.52 -30.02
C GLN A 333 -2.47 13.21 -29.53
N GLY A 334 -1.90 12.77 -28.40
CA GLY A 334 -0.79 13.48 -27.75
C GLY A 334 -1.16 14.91 -27.38
N MET A 335 -2.35 15.10 -26.82
CA MET A 335 -2.85 16.40 -26.35
C MET A 335 -3.10 16.34 -24.86
N SER A 336 -2.83 17.42 -24.13
CA SER A 336 -3.14 17.43 -22.69
C SER A 336 -4.64 17.28 -22.45
N ILE A 337 -5.00 16.82 -21.25
CA ILE A 337 -6.40 16.60 -20.88
C ILE A 337 -7.20 17.90 -20.98
N VAL A 338 -6.62 19.03 -20.55
CA VAL A 338 -7.21 20.37 -20.70
C VAL A 338 -7.43 20.71 -22.17
N ALA A 339 -6.47 20.40 -23.05
CA ALA A 339 -6.61 20.70 -24.47
C ALA A 339 -7.75 19.89 -25.11
N VAL A 340 -7.92 18.62 -24.74
CA VAL A 340 -9.04 17.79 -25.21
C VAL A 340 -10.37 18.29 -24.66
N ILE A 341 -10.46 18.62 -23.36
CA ILE A 341 -11.67 19.20 -22.75
C ILE A 341 -12.09 20.44 -23.54
N MET A 342 -11.16 21.36 -23.80
CA MET A 342 -11.45 22.59 -24.54
C MET A 342 -11.82 22.33 -26.01
N ALA A 343 -11.18 21.36 -26.68
CA ALA A 343 -11.52 20.98 -28.05
C ALA A 343 -12.93 20.40 -28.18
N THR A 344 -13.45 19.77 -27.10
CA THR A 344 -14.83 19.26 -27.03
C THR A 344 -15.84 20.28 -26.52
N SER A 345 -15.39 21.45 -26.06
CA SER A 345 -16.25 22.49 -25.53
C SER A 345 -16.93 23.30 -26.65
N SER A 346 -18.03 23.98 -26.33
CA SER A 346 -18.68 24.92 -27.25
C SER A 346 -17.90 26.22 -27.46
N HIS A 347 -16.80 26.42 -26.73
CA HIS A 347 -16.04 27.67 -26.71
C HIS A 347 -14.69 27.49 -27.42
N SER A 348 -14.51 28.13 -28.57
CA SER A 348 -13.21 28.18 -29.25
C SER A 348 -12.33 29.25 -28.60
N ILE A 349 -11.59 28.88 -27.56
CA ILE A 349 -10.72 29.80 -26.81
C ILE A 349 -9.27 29.38 -26.97
N GLU A 350 -8.46 30.28 -27.52
CA GLU A 350 -7.01 30.10 -27.56
C GLU A 350 -6.41 30.50 -26.21
N MET A 351 -5.53 29.66 -25.69
CA MET A 351 -4.71 29.92 -24.51
C MET A 351 -3.24 29.97 -24.94
N ASN A 352 -2.47 30.88 -24.35
CA ASN A 352 -1.02 30.77 -24.41
C ASN A 352 -0.49 29.65 -23.48
N ASP A 353 0.80 29.34 -23.56
CA ASP A 353 1.41 28.24 -22.81
C ASP A 353 1.29 28.42 -21.29
N ASP A 354 1.45 29.64 -20.78
CA ASP A 354 1.33 29.94 -19.34
C ASP A 354 -0.10 29.75 -18.84
N GLN A 355 -1.09 30.25 -19.60
CA GLN A 355 -2.51 30.04 -19.31
C GLN A 355 -2.87 28.56 -19.36
N HIS A 356 -2.31 27.82 -20.30
CA HIS A 356 -2.53 26.38 -20.39
C HIS A 356 -1.96 25.63 -19.18
N ALA A 357 -0.74 25.97 -18.76
CA ALA A 357 -0.13 25.38 -17.55
C ALA A 357 -0.96 25.69 -16.30
N MET A 358 -1.42 26.93 -16.14
CA MET A 358 -2.31 27.33 -15.03
C MET A 358 -3.68 26.61 -15.10
N ALA A 359 -4.19 26.33 -16.30
CA ALA A 359 -5.42 25.56 -16.47
C ALA A 359 -5.26 24.08 -16.05
N LEU A 360 -4.09 23.47 -16.31
CA LEU A 360 -3.75 22.12 -15.81
C LEU A 360 -3.66 22.11 -14.27
N GLU A 361 -2.99 23.08 -13.67
CA GLU A 361 -2.93 23.22 -12.20
C GLU A 361 -4.33 23.42 -11.60
N TYR A 362 -5.13 24.29 -12.22
CA TYR A 362 -6.49 24.56 -11.79
C TYR A 362 -7.37 23.31 -11.82
N LEU A 363 -7.32 22.54 -12.91
CA LEU A 363 -8.02 21.25 -13.01
C LEU A 363 -7.60 20.30 -11.89
N SER A 364 -6.29 20.17 -11.63
CA SER A 364 -5.74 19.33 -10.56
C SER A 364 -6.25 19.74 -9.17
N PHE A 365 -6.31 21.04 -8.87
CA PHE A 365 -6.86 21.54 -7.60
C PHE A 365 -8.36 21.28 -7.47
N GLN A 366 -9.15 21.50 -8.53
CA GLN A 366 -10.60 21.24 -8.50
C GLN A 366 -10.91 19.75 -8.33
N LEU A 367 -10.18 18.88 -9.03
CA LEU A 367 -10.26 17.42 -8.84
C LEU A 367 -9.89 17.03 -7.41
N GLY A 368 -8.83 17.62 -6.85
CA GLY A 368 -8.45 17.42 -5.46
C GLY A 368 -9.56 17.83 -4.48
N VAL A 369 -10.14 19.01 -4.64
CA VAL A 369 -11.27 19.51 -3.83
C VAL A 369 -12.45 18.56 -3.90
N ARG A 370 -12.80 18.12 -5.11
CA ARG A 370 -13.91 17.20 -5.36
C ARG A 370 -13.66 15.83 -4.73
N ASP A 371 -12.48 15.25 -4.89
CA ASP A 371 -12.14 13.96 -4.30
C ASP A 371 -12.25 13.98 -2.77
N ARG A 372 -11.74 15.03 -2.11
CA ARG A 372 -11.88 15.17 -0.65
C ARG A 372 -13.36 15.27 -0.24
N GLN A 373 -14.17 15.98 -1.03
CA GLN A 373 -15.60 16.10 -0.79
C GLN A 373 -16.32 14.76 -0.91
N GLU A 374 -16.00 13.96 -1.93
CA GLU A 374 -16.59 12.64 -2.14
C GLU A 374 -16.17 11.63 -1.08
N ILE A 375 -14.89 11.62 -0.67
CA ILE A 375 -14.43 10.75 0.44
C ILE A 375 -15.17 11.10 1.74
N ILE A 376 -15.34 12.39 2.05
CA ILE A 376 -16.14 12.82 3.22
C ILE A 376 -17.60 12.38 3.08
N ARG A 377 -18.18 12.48 1.88
CA ARG A 377 -19.57 12.07 1.62
C ARG A 377 -19.76 10.58 1.93
N VAL A 378 -18.92 9.71 1.35
CA VAL A 378 -19.03 8.26 1.49
C VAL A 378 -18.66 7.79 2.91
N MET A 379 -17.57 8.30 3.49
CA MET A 379 -17.06 7.79 4.77
C MET A 379 -17.72 8.43 6.00
N CYS A 380 -18.14 9.69 5.92
CA CYS A 380 -18.54 10.47 7.11
C CYS A 380 -19.99 10.98 7.07
N ARG A 381 -20.63 11.07 5.90
CA ARG A 381 -21.99 11.63 5.75
C ARG A 381 -23.00 10.65 5.15
N ARG A 382 -22.58 9.41 4.94
CA ARG A 382 -23.43 8.33 4.42
C ARG A 382 -24.58 8.01 5.39
N ASN A 383 -25.76 7.76 4.84
CA ASN A 383 -26.92 7.26 5.56
C ASN A 383 -27.54 6.08 4.79
N PRO A 384 -27.58 4.85 5.35
CA PRO A 384 -27.15 4.46 6.70
C PRO A 384 -25.62 4.48 6.90
N ASP A 385 -25.17 4.90 8.08
CA ASP A 385 -23.74 5.02 8.42
C ASP A 385 -23.04 3.64 8.53
N HIS A 386 -22.48 3.18 7.41
CA HIS A 386 -21.78 1.90 7.34
C HIS A 386 -20.40 1.91 7.97
N LEU A 387 -19.69 3.04 7.99
CA LEU A 387 -18.39 3.10 8.65
C LEU A 387 -18.55 2.84 10.15
N THR A 388 -19.47 3.53 10.81
CA THR A 388 -19.74 3.34 12.23
C THR A 388 -20.27 1.94 12.53
N ALA A 389 -21.18 1.43 11.70
CA ALA A 389 -21.72 0.08 11.86
C ALA A 389 -20.63 -0.98 11.68
N GLY A 390 -19.81 -0.88 10.63
CA GLY A 390 -18.72 -1.82 10.36
C GLY A 390 -17.66 -1.83 11.46
N VAL A 391 -17.30 -0.66 12.03
CA VAL A 391 -16.40 -0.62 13.20
C VAL A 391 -17.03 -1.32 14.41
N ARG A 392 -18.34 -1.17 14.63
CA ARG A 392 -19.04 -1.89 15.71
C ARG A 392 -19.03 -3.39 15.48
N ASP A 393 -19.40 -3.85 14.28
CA ASP A 393 -19.40 -5.27 13.92
C ASP A 393 -18.00 -5.89 14.10
N GLY A 394 -16.95 -5.15 13.71
CA GLY A 394 -15.56 -5.55 13.92
C GLY A 394 -15.18 -5.64 15.40
N VAL A 395 -15.51 -4.64 16.23
CA VAL A 395 -15.23 -4.68 17.67
C VAL A 395 -16.00 -5.80 18.36
N ASP A 396 -17.26 -6.04 17.96
CA ASP A 396 -18.09 -7.10 18.50
C ASP A 396 -17.48 -8.47 18.16
N ALA A 397 -17.05 -8.70 16.92
CA ALA A 397 -16.36 -9.92 16.50
C ALA A 397 -15.03 -10.15 17.26
N TYR A 398 -14.33 -9.07 17.61
CA TYR A 398 -13.06 -9.14 18.36
C TYR A 398 -13.24 -9.12 19.89
N THR A 399 -14.46 -9.00 20.41
CA THR A 399 -14.72 -8.89 21.85
C THR A 399 -14.12 -10.05 22.68
N PRO A 400 -14.21 -11.32 22.27
CA PRO A 400 -13.53 -12.41 22.98
C PRO A 400 -12.02 -12.19 23.05
N MET A 401 -11.39 -11.82 21.94
CA MET A 401 -9.94 -11.56 21.91
C MET A 401 -9.55 -10.35 22.74
N ILE A 402 -10.29 -9.23 22.65
CA ILE A 402 -10.06 -8.03 23.47
C ILE A 402 -10.09 -8.39 24.96
N ARG A 403 -11.01 -9.28 25.38
CA ARG A 403 -11.09 -9.76 26.77
C ARG A 403 -9.82 -10.48 27.20
N HIS A 404 -9.35 -11.46 26.43
CA HIS A 404 -8.14 -12.21 26.77
C HIS A 404 -6.90 -11.33 26.74
N VAL A 405 -6.79 -10.43 25.77
CA VAL A 405 -5.65 -9.50 25.70
C VAL A 405 -5.68 -8.53 26.89
N HIS A 406 -6.82 -7.93 27.23
CA HIS A 406 -6.94 -7.03 28.39
C HIS A 406 -6.54 -7.70 29.71
N GLN A 407 -6.85 -9.00 29.87
CA GLN A 407 -6.43 -9.77 31.04
C GLN A 407 -4.94 -10.13 31.02
N ALA A 408 -4.33 -10.22 29.83
CA ALA A 408 -2.96 -10.66 29.66
C ALA A 408 -1.93 -9.53 29.67
N VAL A 409 -2.31 -8.32 29.22
CA VAL A 409 -1.38 -7.21 28.96
C VAL A 409 -1.84 -5.90 29.62
N ASN A 410 -0.88 -5.02 29.91
CA ASN A 410 -1.23 -3.64 30.23
C ASN A 410 -1.49 -2.84 28.93
N LEU A 411 -2.76 -2.78 28.52
CA LEU A 411 -3.18 -2.06 27.32
C LEU A 411 -2.88 -0.55 27.39
N SER A 412 -2.92 0.05 28.58
CA SER A 412 -2.63 1.48 28.76
C SER A 412 -1.15 1.81 28.50
N ASP A 413 -0.25 0.93 28.92
CA ASP A 413 1.18 1.06 28.64
C ASP A 413 1.47 0.75 27.17
N THR A 414 0.77 -0.21 26.57
CA THR A 414 0.91 -0.55 25.14
C THR A 414 0.58 0.66 24.24
N VAL A 415 -0.51 1.38 24.54
CA VAL A 415 -0.86 2.62 23.82
C VAL A 415 0.19 3.72 24.02
N TRP A 416 0.80 3.81 25.20
CA TRP A 416 1.87 4.77 25.46
C TRP A 416 3.14 4.44 24.67
N ASP A 417 3.51 3.16 24.59
CA ASP A 417 4.64 2.73 23.77
C ASP A 417 4.43 3.09 22.30
N PHE A 418 3.22 2.88 21.78
CA PHE A 418 2.85 3.27 20.41
C PHE A 418 2.89 4.79 20.18
N GLU A 419 2.34 5.57 21.10
CA GLU A 419 2.40 7.04 21.07
C GLU A 419 3.84 7.55 21.00
N ARG A 420 4.72 6.95 21.81
CA ARG A 420 6.14 7.30 21.85
C ARG A 420 6.87 6.93 20.55
N PHE A 421 6.61 5.75 20.00
CA PHE A 421 7.15 5.33 18.70
C PHE A 421 6.74 6.30 17.59
N LEU A 422 5.44 6.61 17.47
CA LEU A 422 4.95 7.55 16.45
C LEU A 422 5.56 8.94 16.61
N THR A 423 5.69 9.43 17.84
CA THR A 423 6.30 10.73 18.13
C THR A 423 7.77 10.76 17.71
N ASP A 424 8.54 9.73 18.05
CA ASP A 424 9.95 9.62 17.66
C ASP A 424 10.11 9.45 16.15
N MET A 425 9.23 8.68 15.51
CA MET A 425 9.21 8.49 14.06
C MET A 425 8.97 9.82 13.35
N LEU A 426 7.89 10.53 13.68
CA LEU A 426 7.55 11.82 13.08
C LEU A 426 8.64 12.89 13.28
N LYS A 427 9.34 12.84 14.42
CA LYS A 427 10.46 13.74 14.70
C LYS A 427 11.69 13.38 13.87
N MET A 428 12.02 12.09 13.75
CA MET A 428 13.19 11.59 13.02
C MET A 428 13.01 11.70 11.49
N SER A 429 11.79 11.59 10.99
CA SER A 429 11.51 11.69 9.55
C SER A 429 11.74 13.09 8.94
N LYS A 430 12.00 14.10 9.78
CA LYS A 430 12.30 15.46 9.34
C LYS A 430 13.80 15.64 9.08
N ALA A 431 14.14 16.51 8.14
CA ALA A 431 15.54 16.87 7.90
C ALA A 431 16.15 17.52 9.14
N THR A 432 17.44 17.24 9.40
CA THR A 432 18.18 17.82 10.52
C THR A 432 19.36 18.64 10.01
N GLY A 433 19.69 19.74 10.68
CA GLY A 433 20.82 20.61 10.31
C GLY A 433 20.42 22.06 10.12
N THR A 434 21.38 22.88 9.69
CA THR A 434 21.14 24.29 9.35
C THR A 434 20.45 24.42 7.99
N LYS A 435 19.53 25.39 7.87
CA LYS A 435 18.78 25.69 6.64
C LYS A 435 19.72 25.83 5.44
N GLY A 436 19.54 25.01 4.41
CA GLY A 436 20.40 24.95 3.22
C GLY A 436 21.51 23.87 3.24
N SER A 437 21.69 23.19 4.37
CA SER A 437 22.62 22.05 4.55
C SER A 437 21.96 20.91 5.32
N GLU A 438 20.63 20.80 5.20
CA GLU A 438 19.84 19.82 5.93
C GLU A 438 20.18 18.41 5.45
N LYS A 439 20.43 17.51 6.39
CA LYS A 439 20.65 16.09 6.11
C LYS A 439 19.31 15.35 6.30
N PRO A 440 18.79 14.69 5.26
CA PRO A 440 17.64 13.81 5.41
C PRO A 440 18.01 12.57 6.24
N PRO A 441 17.04 11.96 6.93
CA PRO A 441 17.24 10.68 7.58
C PRO A 441 17.64 9.60 6.56
N SER A 442 18.43 8.64 7.00
CA SER A 442 18.89 7.48 6.24
C SER A 442 18.15 6.20 6.63
N VAL A 443 18.36 5.11 5.90
CA VAL A 443 17.78 3.80 6.25
C VAL A 443 18.27 3.35 7.64
N GLU A 444 19.55 3.57 7.97
CA GLU A 444 20.12 3.24 9.27
C GLU A 444 19.45 4.00 10.43
N ASP A 445 19.02 5.26 10.21
CA ASP A 445 18.28 6.02 11.23
C ASP A 445 16.92 5.37 11.55
N TYR A 446 16.26 4.79 10.54
CA TYR A 446 15.04 4.00 10.73
C TYR A 446 15.31 2.63 11.37
N VAL A 447 16.44 1.98 11.05
CA VAL A 447 16.87 0.76 11.76
C VAL A 447 17.07 1.07 13.25
N ASP A 448 17.76 2.15 13.58
CA ASP A 448 17.98 2.57 14.97
C ASP A 448 16.67 2.95 15.67
N LEU A 449 15.72 3.57 14.96
CA LEU A 449 14.37 3.82 15.48
C LEU A 449 13.66 2.50 15.82
N LEU A 450 13.66 1.52 14.93
CA LEU A 450 13.01 0.23 15.15
C LEU A 450 13.70 -0.54 16.28
N HIS A 451 15.03 -0.58 16.34
CA HIS A 451 15.76 -1.22 17.44
C HIS A 451 15.47 -0.59 18.79
N ARG A 452 15.28 0.74 18.86
CA ARG A 452 14.90 1.43 20.10
C ARG A 452 13.51 1.05 20.60
N HIS A 453 12.58 0.74 19.70
CA HIS A 453 11.17 0.50 20.04
C HIS A 453 10.73 -0.97 19.98
N GLN A 454 11.52 -1.88 19.38
CA GLN A 454 11.19 -3.31 19.25
C GLN A 454 10.90 -4.00 20.59
N ALA A 455 11.57 -3.58 21.66
CA ALA A 455 11.37 -4.14 22.99
C ALA A 455 9.91 -3.98 23.47
N SER A 456 9.22 -2.93 23.04
CA SER A 456 7.80 -2.74 23.35
C SER A 456 6.93 -3.81 22.69
N SER A 457 7.23 -4.21 21.45
CA SER A 457 6.56 -5.31 20.75
C SER A 457 6.84 -6.65 21.42
N HIS A 458 8.10 -6.93 21.76
CA HIS A 458 8.47 -8.18 22.46
C HIS A 458 7.84 -8.28 23.85
N LYS A 459 7.78 -7.18 24.59
CA LYS A 459 7.06 -7.09 25.87
C LYS A 459 5.59 -7.44 25.70
N PHE A 460 4.91 -6.88 24.70
CA PHE A 460 3.50 -7.18 24.42
C PHE A 460 3.31 -8.66 24.07
N LEU A 461 4.09 -9.18 23.12
CA LEU A 461 4.02 -10.59 22.70
C LEU A 461 4.29 -11.55 23.86
N HIS A 462 5.28 -11.23 24.73
CA HIS A 462 5.57 -12.01 25.93
C HIS A 462 4.40 -12.01 26.91
N GLN A 463 3.80 -10.85 27.20
CA GLN A 463 2.67 -10.76 28.10
C GLN A 463 1.46 -11.57 27.58
N VAL A 464 1.16 -11.47 26.27
CA VAL A 464 0.12 -12.30 25.64
C VAL A 464 0.46 -13.79 25.75
N ALA A 465 1.66 -14.20 25.33
CA ALA A 465 2.07 -15.60 25.31
C ALA A 465 2.17 -16.24 26.71
N LYS A 466 2.61 -15.47 27.70
CA LYS A 466 2.76 -15.90 29.09
C LYS A 466 1.44 -15.99 29.82
N ASN A 467 0.61 -14.95 29.73
CA ASN A 467 -0.61 -14.81 30.55
C ASN A 467 -1.88 -15.24 29.80
N GLY A 468 -1.95 -15.07 28.49
CA GLY A 468 -3.12 -15.31 27.65
C GLY A 468 -3.02 -16.60 26.83
N LYS A 469 -3.02 -17.78 27.47
CA LYS A 469 -2.83 -19.07 26.78
C LYS A 469 -3.87 -19.36 25.69
N GLU A 470 -5.12 -18.95 25.91
CA GLU A 470 -6.20 -19.16 24.95
C GLU A 470 -6.02 -18.33 23.67
N VAL A 471 -5.85 -17.02 23.80
CA VAL A 471 -5.56 -16.14 22.65
C VAL A 471 -4.28 -16.55 21.93
N THR A 472 -3.26 -16.96 22.69
CA THR A 472 -2.01 -17.50 22.13
C THR A 472 -2.26 -18.78 21.33
N GLY A 473 -3.15 -19.66 21.81
CA GLY A 473 -3.56 -20.87 21.10
C GLY A 473 -4.25 -20.57 19.77
N TRP A 474 -5.20 -19.62 19.75
CA TRP A 474 -5.89 -19.22 18.52
C TRP A 474 -4.92 -18.66 17.46
N TRP A 475 -3.99 -17.80 17.86
CA TRP A 475 -3.00 -17.26 16.94
C TRP A 475 -2.01 -18.31 16.46
N LYS A 476 -1.61 -19.25 17.33
CA LYS A 476 -0.74 -20.36 16.95
C LYS A 476 -1.40 -21.27 15.92
N GLU A 477 -2.69 -21.58 16.11
CA GLU A 477 -3.48 -22.36 15.15
C GLU A 477 -3.61 -21.60 13.81
N TYR A 478 -3.94 -20.31 13.86
CA TYR A 478 -4.02 -19.47 12.67
C TYR A 478 -2.69 -19.43 11.91
N VAL A 479 -1.57 -19.18 12.59
CA VAL A 479 -0.24 -19.13 11.96
C VAL A 479 0.10 -20.47 11.33
N ARG A 480 -0.19 -21.60 11.99
CA ARG A 480 0.00 -22.95 11.40
C ARG A 480 -0.83 -23.16 10.14
N MET A 481 -2.09 -22.75 10.16
CA MET A 481 -2.97 -22.81 8.99
C MET A 481 -2.42 -21.93 7.86
N ALA A 482 -2.00 -20.70 8.18
CA ALA A 482 -1.46 -19.75 7.21
C ALA A 482 -0.15 -20.26 6.58
N VAL A 483 0.80 -20.76 7.36
CA VAL A 483 2.07 -21.28 6.80
C VAL A 483 1.86 -22.53 5.95
N ALA A 484 0.83 -23.34 6.24
CA ALA A 484 0.48 -24.50 5.43
C ALA A 484 0.01 -24.12 4.02
N GLN A 485 -0.53 -22.91 3.81
CA GLN A 485 -0.93 -22.40 2.48
C GLN A 485 0.25 -22.18 1.53
N PHE A 486 1.49 -22.23 2.03
CA PHE A 486 2.70 -22.09 1.23
C PHE A 486 3.34 -23.43 0.86
N LYS A 487 2.75 -24.57 1.26
CA LYS A 487 3.16 -25.87 0.74
C LYS A 487 2.66 -26.00 -0.69
N PRO A 488 3.45 -26.55 -1.63
CA PRO A 488 2.94 -26.92 -2.94
C PRO A 488 1.75 -27.88 -2.77
N ASP A 489 0.67 -27.66 -3.52
CA ASP A 489 -0.45 -28.61 -3.51
C ASP A 489 0.03 -29.99 -3.95
N GLU A 490 -0.28 -31.02 -3.16
CA GLU A 490 -0.08 -32.42 -3.56
C GLU A 490 -1.10 -32.77 -4.66
N ALA A 491 -0.83 -32.33 -5.89
CA ALA A 491 -1.46 -32.75 -7.14
C ALA A 491 -3.00 -32.92 -7.09
N GLY A 492 -3.74 -31.84 -7.26
CA GLY A 492 -5.04 -31.90 -7.92
C GLY A 492 -4.88 -32.23 -9.41
N ALA A 493 -5.92 -32.77 -10.06
CA ALA A 493 -5.89 -33.24 -11.44
C ALA A 493 -5.51 -32.19 -12.52
N ALA A 494 -5.34 -30.92 -12.16
CA ALA A 494 -5.02 -29.80 -13.05
C ALA A 494 -3.52 -29.44 -13.15
N GLY A 495 -2.66 -30.01 -12.30
CA GLY A 495 -1.25 -29.58 -12.19
C GLY A 495 -1.08 -28.21 -11.53
N SER A 496 0.15 -27.81 -11.22
CA SER A 496 0.42 -26.49 -10.62
C SER A 496 0.17 -25.36 -11.65
N PRO A 497 -0.18 -24.12 -11.22
CA PRO A 497 -0.30 -22.98 -12.13
C PRO A 497 0.94 -22.78 -13.03
N ARG A 498 2.14 -23.10 -12.53
CA ARG A 498 3.39 -23.04 -13.30
C ARG A 498 3.42 -24.06 -14.45
N GLU A 499 2.98 -25.28 -14.20
CA GLU A 499 2.91 -26.33 -15.23
C GLU A 499 1.83 -26.01 -16.27
N ALA A 500 0.68 -25.51 -15.83
CA ALA A 500 -0.39 -25.06 -16.70
C ALA A 500 0.08 -23.90 -17.61
N MET A 501 0.86 -22.96 -17.08
CA MET A 501 1.44 -21.87 -17.88
C MET A 501 2.50 -22.35 -18.87
N ALA A 502 3.36 -23.30 -18.49
CA ALA A 502 4.29 -23.91 -19.43
C ALA A 502 3.57 -24.61 -20.59
N SER A 503 2.44 -25.28 -20.29
CA SER A 503 1.56 -25.87 -21.32
C SER A 503 0.91 -24.82 -22.22
N ALA A 504 0.49 -23.68 -21.66
CA ALA A 504 -0.07 -22.56 -22.42
C ALA A 504 0.98 -21.96 -23.37
N PHE A 505 2.21 -21.74 -22.90
CA PHE A 505 3.33 -21.27 -23.72
C PHE A 505 3.61 -22.20 -24.92
N ASN A 506 3.62 -23.52 -24.69
CA ASN A 506 3.90 -24.49 -25.75
C ASN A 506 2.84 -24.51 -26.87
N LYS A 507 1.66 -23.92 -26.64
CA LYS A 507 0.59 -23.79 -27.64
C LYS A 507 0.74 -22.55 -28.52
N LEU A 508 1.62 -21.62 -28.16
CA LEU A 508 1.89 -20.43 -28.98
C LEU A 508 2.60 -20.82 -30.29
N PRO A 509 2.40 -20.07 -31.38
CA PRO A 509 3.22 -20.17 -32.59
C PRO A 509 4.71 -20.02 -32.30
N ALA A 510 5.56 -20.68 -33.11
CA ALA A 510 7.01 -20.68 -32.89
C ALA A 510 7.67 -19.29 -32.97
N SER A 511 7.08 -18.32 -33.68
CA SER A 511 7.55 -16.93 -33.69
C SER A 511 7.29 -16.25 -32.34
N GLU A 512 6.07 -16.39 -31.81
CA GLU A 512 5.67 -15.82 -30.53
C GLU A 512 6.41 -16.47 -29.35
N GLN A 513 6.66 -17.77 -29.43
CA GLN A 513 7.50 -18.47 -28.44
C GLN A 513 8.89 -17.85 -28.33
N LYS A 514 9.51 -17.45 -29.45
CA LYS A 514 10.84 -16.82 -29.46
C LYS A 514 10.80 -15.41 -28.87
N GLU A 515 9.78 -14.63 -29.17
CA GLU A 515 9.58 -13.29 -28.61
C GLU A 515 9.45 -13.37 -27.08
N VAL A 516 8.54 -14.23 -26.60
CA VAL A 516 8.34 -14.47 -25.17
C VAL A 516 9.61 -14.98 -24.52
N GLN A 517 10.32 -15.96 -25.09
CA GLN A 517 11.59 -16.45 -24.53
C GLN A 517 12.64 -15.34 -24.36
N ALA A 518 12.76 -14.43 -25.34
CA ALA A 518 13.67 -13.31 -25.25
C ALA A 518 13.31 -12.35 -24.10
N GLU A 519 12.02 -12.05 -23.92
CA GLU A 519 11.54 -11.25 -22.78
C GLU A 519 11.80 -11.96 -21.44
N LEU A 520 11.56 -13.29 -21.37
CA LEU A 520 11.80 -14.09 -20.17
C LEU A 520 13.29 -14.15 -19.77
N ASP A 521 14.19 -14.26 -20.74
CA ASP A 521 15.63 -14.30 -20.50
C ASP A 521 16.16 -12.92 -20.02
N ALA A 522 15.66 -11.84 -20.63
CA ALA A 522 15.94 -10.48 -20.19
C ALA A 522 15.42 -10.24 -18.76
N TRP A 523 14.19 -10.69 -18.47
CA TRP A 523 13.59 -10.57 -17.14
C TRP A 523 14.34 -11.39 -16.08
N SER A 524 14.80 -12.58 -16.44
CA SER A 524 15.61 -13.41 -15.53
C SER A 524 16.90 -12.70 -15.15
N SER A 525 17.59 -12.12 -16.13
CA SER A 525 18.81 -11.32 -15.91
C SER A 525 18.54 -10.09 -15.04
N TYR A 526 17.39 -9.42 -15.27
CA TYR A 526 16.93 -8.31 -14.45
C TYR A 526 16.71 -8.72 -12.98
N LEU A 527 16.05 -9.85 -12.73
CA LEU A 527 15.81 -10.36 -11.37
C LEU A 527 17.11 -10.68 -10.63
N ASP A 528 18.06 -11.32 -11.30
CA ASP A 528 19.38 -11.63 -10.72
C ASP A 528 20.14 -10.36 -10.32
N ASN A 529 20.15 -9.35 -11.20
CA ASN A 529 20.75 -8.06 -10.92
C ASN A 529 20.07 -7.35 -9.74
N LEU A 530 18.74 -7.39 -9.68
CA LEU A 530 17.97 -6.77 -8.60
C LEU A 530 18.24 -7.46 -7.25
N HIS A 531 18.33 -8.78 -7.23
CA HIS A 531 18.64 -9.57 -6.04
C HIS A 531 20.07 -9.31 -5.56
N ALA A 532 21.04 -9.26 -6.48
CA ALA A 532 22.43 -8.94 -6.17
C ALA A 532 22.56 -7.53 -5.56
N ALA A 533 21.94 -6.53 -6.20
CA ALA A 533 21.94 -5.15 -5.71
C ALA A 533 21.29 -5.05 -4.31
N SER A 534 20.16 -5.74 -4.11
CA SER A 534 19.49 -5.84 -2.81
C SER A 534 20.40 -6.45 -1.73
N ALA A 535 21.10 -7.55 -2.03
CA ALA A 535 22.03 -8.19 -1.10
C ALA A 535 23.19 -7.26 -0.71
N THR A 536 23.76 -6.53 -1.67
CA THR A 536 24.79 -5.50 -1.39
C THR A 536 24.27 -4.43 -0.44
N ARG A 537 23.02 -3.99 -0.59
CA ARG A 537 22.41 -2.98 0.29
C ARG A 537 22.18 -3.47 1.71
N VAL A 538 21.64 -4.69 1.88
CA VAL A 538 21.54 -5.30 3.21
C VAL A 538 22.92 -5.36 3.86
N ALA A 539 23.95 -5.77 3.11
CA ALA A 539 25.31 -5.82 3.64
C ALA A 539 25.85 -4.45 4.07
N SER A 540 25.57 -3.38 3.33
CA SER A 540 25.96 -2.01 3.69
C SER A 540 25.29 -1.56 4.99
N ILE A 541 23.97 -1.79 5.11
CA ILE A 541 23.17 -1.39 6.27
C ILE A 541 23.62 -2.15 7.52
N ILE A 542 23.78 -3.48 7.43
CA ILE A 542 24.22 -4.33 8.54
C ILE A 542 25.63 -3.98 9.00
N LYS A 543 26.57 -3.78 8.07
CA LYS A 543 27.95 -3.38 8.40
C LYS A 543 28.07 -1.92 8.81
N ARG A 544 27.01 -1.12 8.66
CA ARG A 544 27.00 0.33 8.85
C ARG A 544 28.13 1.04 8.11
N THR A 545 28.46 0.56 6.91
CA THR A 545 29.57 1.10 6.10
C THR A 545 29.27 2.45 5.47
N GLY A 546 28.05 2.98 5.65
CA GLY A 546 27.64 4.28 5.12
C GLY A 546 26.32 4.77 5.73
N SER A 547 25.82 5.86 5.14
CA SER A 547 24.47 6.41 5.36
C SER A 547 23.69 6.05 4.11
N THR A 548 23.01 4.90 4.12
CA THR A 548 22.39 4.33 2.94
C THR A 548 21.13 5.13 2.58
N PRO A 549 21.06 5.73 1.38
CA PRO A 549 19.96 6.62 1.03
C PRO A 549 18.78 5.87 0.38
N TYR A 550 18.85 4.54 0.20
CA TYR A 550 17.79 3.72 -0.40
C TYR A 550 17.85 2.28 0.13
N GLY A 551 16.70 1.69 0.45
CA GLY A 551 16.62 0.39 1.11
C GLY A 551 16.90 -0.84 0.23
N PRO A 552 17.16 -2.03 0.81
CA PRO A 552 17.18 -3.29 0.10
C PRO A 552 15.76 -3.77 -0.23
N GLY A 553 15.68 -4.82 -1.05
CA GLY A 553 14.45 -5.48 -1.45
C GLY A 553 14.11 -5.25 -2.91
N ALA A 554 13.81 -6.34 -3.63
CA ALA A 554 13.26 -6.27 -4.98
C ALA A 554 11.92 -5.52 -5.01
N TYR A 555 11.13 -5.61 -3.94
CA TYR A 555 9.84 -4.93 -3.81
C TYR A 555 9.92 -3.41 -3.97
N LEU A 556 10.98 -2.74 -3.51
CA LEU A 556 11.13 -1.29 -3.67
C LEU A 556 11.36 -0.90 -5.13
N ALA A 557 12.14 -1.70 -5.86
CA ALA A 557 12.34 -1.48 -7.29
C ALA A 557 11.05 -1.78 -8.08
N ARG A 558 10.32 -2.84 -7.73
CA ARG A 558 9.00 -3.15 -8.30
C ARG A 558 8.00 -2.03 -8.04
N TRP A 559 7.98 -1.48 -6.83
CA TRP A 559 7.14 -0.34 -6.52
C TRP A 559 7.53 0.89 -7.34
N GLN A 560 8.82 1.23 -7.40
CA GLN A 560 9.32 2.35 -8.21
C GLN A 560 8.94 2.16 -9.70
N GLN A 561 9.05 0.95 -10.24
CA GLN A 561 8.64 0.62 -11.59
C GLN A 561 7.14 0.91 -11.82
N LEU A 562 6.27 0.46 -10.92
CA LEU A 562 4.83 0.71 -11.02
C LEU A 562 4.48 2.20 -10.92
N LEU A 563 5.22 2.96 -10.10
CA LEU A 563 5.10 4.42 -10.05
C LEU A 563 5.57 5.03 -11.37
N ASP A 564 6.74 4.64 -11.86
CA ASP A 564 7.37 5.24 -13.03
C ASP A 564 6.57 4.95 -14.30
N ALA A 565 5.98 3.77 -14.43
CA ALA A 565 5.13 3.38 -15.56
C ALA A 565 3.73 4.04 -15.54
N THR A 566 3.40 4.82 -14.51
CA THR A 566 2.10 5.50 -14.42
C THR A 566 1.96 6.51 -15.55
N VAL A 567 0.97 6.33 -16.41
CA VAL A 567 0.71 7.26 -17.52
C VAL A 567 0.15 8.58 -17.01
N ILE A 568 0.66 9.70 -17.52
CA ILE A 568 0.32 11.07 -17.12
C ILE A 568 0.02 11.92 -18.37
N THR A 569 -0.98 12.80 -18.27
CA THR A 569 -1.34 13.71 -19.37
C THR A 569 -0.15 14.57 -19.84
N PRO A 570 -0.04 14.88 -21.15
CA PRO A 570 0.95 15.83 -21.66
C PRO A 570 0.95 17.16 -20.89
N GLY A 571 2.13 17.77 -20.71
CA GLY A 571 2.28 19.06 -20.02
C GLY A 571 2.00 20.28 -20.88
N THR A 572 1.88 20.10 -22.19
CA THR A 572 1.61 21.15 -23.19
C THR A 572 0.36 20.81 -23.98
N VAL A 573 -0.21 21.80 -24.68
CA VAL A 573 -1.42 21.62 -25.51
C VAL A 573 -1.30 20.41 -26.43
N LYS A 574 -0.16 20.30 -27.11
CA LYS A 574 0.26 19.14 -27.91
C LYS A 574 1.65 18.72 -27.48
N GLY A 575 1.83 17.44 -27.13
CA GLY A 575 3.06 16.92 -26.58
C GLY A 575 3.00 15.41 -26.37
N GLN A 576 4.14 14.83 -26.00
CA GLN A 576 4.19 13.41 -25.67
C GLN A 576 3.48 13.15 -24.34
N VAL A 577 2.84 11.99 -24.25
CA VAL A 577 2.34 11.44 -23.00
C VAL A 577 3.52 11.34 -22.02
N ARG A 578 3.30 11.80 -20.79
CA ARG A 578 4.29 11.77 -19.71
C ARG A 578 4.09 10.52 -18.87
N TYR A 579 5.04 10.23 -18.00
CA TYR A 579 5.00 9.11 -17.11
C TYR A 579 5.37 9.53 -15.69
N GLY A 580 5.00 8.74 -14.67
CA GLY A 580 5.44 8.97 -13.29
C GLY A 580 6.97 9.07 -13.16
N GLY A 581 7.67 8.38 -14.06
CA GLY A 581 9.13 8.39 -14.19
C GLY A 581 9.70 9.71 -14.73
N SER A 582 8.90 10.50 -15.44
CA SER A 582 9.33 11.74 -16.06
C SER A 582 9.75 12.77 -15.01
N LYS A 583 10.93 13.37 -15.17
CA LYS A 583 11.49 14.37 -14.25
C LYS A 583 10.50 15.47 -13.86
N SER A 584 9.79 16.04 -14.85
CA SER A 584 8.78 17.08 -14.60
C SER A 584 7.66 16.58 -13.67
N VAL A 585 7.21 15.34 -13.82
CA VAL A 585 6.12 14.77 -13.02
C VAL A 585 6.59 14.54 -11.58
N LYS A 586 7.80 14.03 -11.39
CA LYS A 586 8.38 13.84 -10.04
C LYS A 586 8.59 15.18 -9.32
N GLU A 587 9.12 16.18 -10.03
CA GLU A 587 9.28 17.55 -9.51
C GLU A 587 7.94 18.18 -9.13
N ASP A 588 6.91 18.04 -9.96
CA ASP A 588 5.57 18.56 -9.70
C ASP A 588 4.87 17.81 -8.56
N THR A 589 5.06 16.49 -8.46
CA THR A 589 4.49 15.68 -7.37
C THR A 589 5.10 16.05 -6.01
N ARG A 590 6.40 16.39 -5.96
CA ARG A 590 7.07 16.81 -4.72
C ARG A 590 6.68 18.19 -4.22
N LYS A 591 6.09 19.03 -5.09
CA LYS A 591 5.42 20.24 -4.63
C LYS A 591 4.12 19.76 -3.99
N ASP A 592 4.04 19.70 -2.67
CA ASP A 592 2.85 19.21 -1.96
C ASP A 592 1.61 19.85 -2.62
N LEU A 593 0.72 19.04 -3.20
CA LEU A 593 -0.42 19.54 -3.96
C LEU A 593 -1.29 20.46 -3.10
N VAL A 594 -1.27 20.25 -1.79
CA VAL A 594 -2.02 21.04 -0.81
C VAL A 594 -1.23 22.28 -0.39
N GLU A 595 0.03 22.16 0.05
CA GLU A 595 0.79 23.30 0.60
C GLU A 595 1.55 24.15 -0.43
N GLY A 596 1.84 23.61 -1.62
CA GLY A 596 2.42 24.33 -2.76
C GLY A 596 3.91 24.65 -2.69
N GLU A 597 4.58 24.39 -1.57
CA GLU A 597 6.04 24.49 -1.45
C GLU A 597 6.72 23.11 -1.63
N GLN A 598 8.04 23.10 -1.86
CA GLN A 598 8.85 21.89 -1.68
C GLN A 598 8.88 21.58 -0.18
N VAL A 599 7.85 20.87 0.26
CA VAL A 599 7.77 20.33 1.62
C VAL A 599 8.48 19.00 1.53
N GLY A 600 9.62 18.82 2.19
CA GLY A 600 10.35 17.55 2.15
C GLY A 600 11.83 17.68 2.48
N ALA A 601 12.38 16.67 3.16
CA ALA A 601 13.80 16.66 3.55
C ALA A 601 14.76 16.43 2.38
N VAL A 602 14.24 16.05 1.20
CA VAL A 602 14.98 15.57 0.05
C VAL A 602 14.44 16.24 -1.23
N SER A 603 15.33 16.90 -1.99
CA SER A 603 15.02 17.38 -3.33
C SER A 603 14.89 16.23 -4.34
N GLU A 604 14.19 16.42 -5.46
CA GLU A 604 14.09 15.38 -6.50
C GLU A 604 15.46 14.89 -6.97
N ALA A 605 16.42 15.79 -7.19
CA ALA A 605 17.77 15.41 -7.60
C ALA A 605 18.49 14.52 -6.56
N GLN A 606 18.25 14.75 -5.26
CA GLN A 606 18.81 13.90 -4.19
C GLN A 606 18.12 12.54 -4.14
N ALA A 607 16.80 12.50 -4.34
CA ALA A 607 16.04 11.24 -4.36
C ALA A 607 16.39 10.40 -5.59
N GLU A 608 16.45 11.01 -6.78
CA GLU A 608 16.88 10.36 -8.02
C GLU A 608 18.30 9.80 -7.87
N LYS A 609 19.24 10.59 -7.33
CA LYS A 609 20.59 10.10 -7.04
C LYS A 609 20.59 8.91 -6.08
N ALA A 610 19.75 8.94 -5.03
CA ALA A 610 19.62 7.84 -4.08
C ALA A 610 19.08 6.56 -4.74
N ILE A 611 18.07 6.70 -5.59
CA ILE A 611 17.45 5.60 -6.34
C ILE A 611 18.44 5.02 -7.36
N ASN A 612 19.07 5.86 -8.18
CA ASN A 612 20.00 5.44 -9.23
C ASN A 612 21.25 4.77 -8.65
N SER A 613 21.85 5.37 -7.61
CA SER A 613 22.99 4.76 -6.90
C SER A 613 22.69 3.43 -6.22
N ALA A 614 21.40 3.08 -6.05
CA ALA A 614 20.93 1.82 -5.51
C ALA A 614 20.51 0.80 -6.60
N GLY A 615 20.90 1.02 -7.85
CA GLY A 615 20.50 0.15 -8.97
C GLY A 615 19.15 0.53 -9.57
N GLY A 616 18.69 1.77 -9.37
CA GLY A 616 17.60 2.34 -10.15
C GLY A 616 17.90 2.44 -11.66
N ASP A 617 19.17 2.38 -12.05
CA ASP A 617 19.63 2.29 -13.44
C ASP A 617 19.50 0.86 -14.02
N ILE A 618 19.04 -0.14 -13.24
CA ILE A 618 18.75 -1.47 -13.78
C ILE A 618 17.50 -1.34 -14.66
N GLU A 619 17.73 -1.24 -15.96
CA GLU A 619 16.67 -1.09 -16.96
C GLU A 619 15.69 -2.26 -16.87
N VAL A 620 14.40 -1.93 -16.69
CA VAL A 620 13.32 -2.89 -16.65
C VAL A 620 13.07 -3.40 -18.07
N PRO A 621 13.18 -4.71 -18.33
CA PRO A 621 12.88 -5.27 -19.64
C PRO A 621 11.41 -5.04 -20.02
N ASP A 622 11.17 -4.76 -21.30
CA ASP A 622 9.81 -4.82 -21.84
C ASP A 622 9.32 -6.26 -21.84
N VAL A 623 8.14 -6.47 -21.28
CA VAL A 623 7.45 -7.77 -21.16
C VAL A 623 6.05 -7.71 -21.76
N GLY A 624 5.78 -6.68 -22.57
CA GLY A 624 4.47 -6.40 -23.14
C GLY A 624 3.93 -7.58 -23.94
N ARG A 625 4.77 -8.28 -24.71
CA ARG A 625 4.32 -9.41 -25.53
C ARG A 625 3.93 -10.61 -24.69
N THR A 626 4.70 -10.90 -23.63
CA THR A 626 4.38 -11.95 -22.66
C THR A 626 3.04 -11.70 -21.99
N VAL A 627 2.80 -10.46 -21.52
CA VAL A 627 1.53 -10.10 -20.87
C VAL A 627 0.37 -10.16 -21.85
N GLU A 628 0.54 -9.66 -23.08
CA GLU A 628 -0.47 -9.68 -24.14
C GLU A 628 -0.92 -11.11 -24.47
N LEU A 629 0.02 -12.03 -24.66
CA LEU A 629 -0.26 -13.39 -25.13
C LEU A 629 -0.72 -14.33 -24.01
N LEU A 630 -0.22 -14.14 -22.79
CA LEU A 630 -0.39 -15.12 -21.70
C LEU A 630 -1.14 -14.59 -20.48
N GLY A 631 -1.36 -13.27 -20.36
CA GLY A 631 -2.04 -12.64 -19.22
C GLY A 631 -3.46 -13.13 -19.00
N ALA A 632 -4.30 -13.07 -20.03
CA ALA A 632 -5.68 -13.56 -19.93
C ALA A 632 -5.74 -15.04 -19.58
N LYS A 633 -4.84 -15.85 -20.16
CA LYS A 633 -4.79 -17.29 -19.88
C LYS A 633 -4.33 -17.59 -18.47
N PHE A 634 -3.39 -16.81 -17.94
CA PHE A 634 -2.94 -16.90 -16.57
C PHE A 634 -4.09 -16.65 -15.59
N ARG A 635 -4.87 -15.58 -15.80
CA ARG A 635 -6.07 -15.28 -15.00
C ARG A 635 -7.04 -16.45 -15.00
N GLU A 636 -7.37 -17.02 -16.15
CA GLU A 636 -8.24 -18.20 -16.25
C GLU A 636 -7.71 -19.39 -15.44
N ILE A 637 -6.40 -19.64 -15.50
CA ILE A 637 -5.75 -20.74 -14.79
C ILE A 637 -5.87 -20.55 -13.28
N ILE A 638 -5.57 -19.35 -12.77
CA ILE A 638 -5.57 -19.10 -11.32
C ILE A 638 -6.99 -18.90 -10.76
N ALA A 639 -7.96 -18.48 -11.58
CA ALA A 639 -9.35 -18.35 -11.17
C ALA A 639 -10.08 -19.70 -11.09
N GLY A 640 -9.61 -20.71 -11.81
CA GLY A 640 -10.08 -22.09 -11.73
C GLY A 640 -9.25 -23.00 -10.83
N ALA A 641 -8.20 -22.49 -10.16
CA ALA A 641 -7.26 -23.24 -9.34
C ALA A 641 -7.71 -23.42 -7.88
#